data_AF-A0AA39TQP5-F1
#
_entry.id   AF-A0AA39TQP5-F1
#
_cell.length_a   1.000
_cell.length_b   1.000
_cell.length_c   1.000
_cell.angle_alpha   90.00
_cell.angle_beta   90.00
_cell.angle_gamma   90.00
#
_symmetry.space_group_name_H-M   'P 1'
#
loop_
_entity.id
_entity.type
_entity.pdbx_description
1 polymer ?
#
loop_
_entity_poly.entity_id
_entity_poly.type
_entity_poly.pdbx_seq_one_letter_code
_entity_poly.pdbx_strand_id
1 'polypeptide(L)'
;MLIPPYCDEAENGYWYPISQPWHLQHDNHFSSSWIYKQLFDPSKKEIFCDRMLHIKTHPDAAPIRTDSLHWRPQPIPGMVKLLLGIPFVYDIDGNPDQRVTMAAGHTLESIKEMYSEIYPEVNALAQKLGQLTYGGNINNVTFGPIFQLDLKENLRSANRGPRKTTDGSFTLAVTSEQGNGIGITKPGIQCSTFEGRRQIQAVLRVLHRLYHLLMPCSVSKLEWEIMEAHYELMNVISFGGLDPNGTGCQLNSSSGEIDLHLLIGTIQGSWHTDIGDDWTKWTFLVIVFNLPPGSDPGPFFLGRLGIYIRENTWIVFLIFRGNDIHCGAHPHEGPLSDELIGGVTKCWTYTSRTNRCAYVNYPNNVATQWTGTMAMNHPTGWGNSSVHDKQEMNRKTFSDEDSIMLGNMSETKNRLAREAIMDFHDKLAQVGINLDTTKVLQMMTFTNDDGQTEHWWSWYEWYRNLCSKTFIHITKNQLHQTQRQLDFRKSSRLPAFVAVERHAVMQRSDDISDLHTRYWRVQAVVDRSFEDGKVVWFVEISGSDEIQKISNTTACLKTPNNRVLFQQFIANDILINKTPTSLEAHIPPQLEIDATVTLLFFHNNDDCDSEQVPVQQHATSAGENFQNDIWEIENILDMDFTMDTLQYLIKWRGDIPNSWVTHRDIEEYAPSALAEYRSQIGETNYLATLFDLDDDIIGSSSEHPPKRYRVDKTIQLQDTTAWASLLHLDACVAELHALVEKHESLGANKYRFHTPAFSALVEQLIEWNNAQNQYSSYMSFAGNTSNWSNISALMILQHVMNTAEILSSLNIEEYKIDLFQRALSSELSRSYIILYDWFIHMGPALAWALVRYNDMMSTEQMKSTYPILGPLVKHVTNYVRADIQKLCASGSSWQGDALGDVALIKDDLFGLCKGKGETVTLPDIHWGYHNP
;
A
#
# COMPACT_ATOMS: atom_id res chain seq x y z
N MET A 1 42.76 13.30 -1.16
CA MET A 1 42.73 11.83 -1.00
C MET A 1 42.60 11.54 0.48
N LEU A 2 41.65 10.70 0.88
CA LEU A 2 41.51 10.23 2.25
C LEU A 2 42.09 8.83 2.34
N ILE A 3 43.01 8.63 3.27
CA ILE A 3 43.67 7.35 3.51
C ILE A 3 43.26 6.90 4.91
N PRO A 4 42.73 5.68 5.10
CA PRO A 4 42.44 5.19 6.44
C PRO A 4 43.73 5.07 7.27
N PRO A 5 43.68 5.28 8.58
CA PRO A 5 44.78 4.93 9.46
C PRO A 5 45.10 3.43 9.31
N TYR A 6 46.37 3.07 9.54
CA TYR A 6 46.80 1.67 9.52
C TYR A 6 45.93 0.83 10.48
N CYS A 7 45.57 -0.38 10.05
CA CYS A 7 44.73 -1.31 10.80
C CYS A 7 45.52 -2.58 11.08
N ASP A 8 45.56 -2.99 12.33
CA ASP A 8 46.09 -4.29 12.71
C ASP A 8 45.15 -5.42 12.22
N GLU A 9 45.69 -6.63 12.14
CA GLU A 9 44.90 -7.82 11.87
C GLU A 9 43.95 -8.10 13.03
N ALA A 10 42.69 -8.40 12.71
CA ALA A 10 41.70 -8.76 13.72
C ALA A 10 41.95 -10.19 14.24
N GLU A 11 41.76 -10.39 15.54
CA GLU A 11 41.98 -11.68 16.20
C GLU A 11 40.94 -12.74 15.77
N ASN A 12 41.32 -14.01 15.86
CA ASN A 12 40.40 -15.17 15.83
C ASN A 12 39.56 -15.30 14.55
N GLY A 13 40.05 -14.81 13.41
CA GLY A 13 39.35 -14.88 12.12
C GLY A 13 38.23 -13.85 11.95
N TYR A 14 38.13 -12.88 12.86
CA TYR A 14 37.34 -11.67 12.62
C TYR A 14 38.05 -10.74 11.64
N TRP A 15 37.33 -9.75 11.13
CA TRP A 15 37.85 -8.66 10.31
C TRP A 15 37.40 -7.32 10.87
N TYR A 16 38.31 -6.34 10.94
CA TYR A 16 37.91 -4.95 11.13
C TYR A 16 37.41 -4.35 9.81
N PRO A 17 36.52 -3.34 9.85
CA PRO A 17 36.20 -2.55 8.67
C PRO A 17 37.50 -1.94 8.10
N ILE A 18 37.78 -2.18 6.82
CA ILE A 18 38.97 -1.64 6.14
C ILE A 18 38.50 -0.94 4.87
N SER A 19 38.68 0.38 4.86
CA SER A 19 38.43 1.25 3.72
C SER A 19 39.57 1.15 2.71
N GLN A 20 39.28 1.38 1.44
CA GLN A 20 40.33 1.73 0.48
C GLN A 20 40.54 3.26 0.50
N PRO A 21 41.63 3.77 -0.09
CA PRO A 21 41.77 5.20 -0.27
C PRO A 21 40.61 5.80 -1.08
N TRP A 22 40.09 6.93 -0.62
CA TRP A 22 39.05 7.70 -1.32
C TRP A 22 39.67 8.89 -2.05
N HIS A 23 39.30 9.07 -3.31
CA HIS A 23 39.83 10.14 -4.15
C HIS A 23 38.80 11.25 -4.27
N LEU A 24 39.19 12.48 -3.91
CA LEU A 24 38.37 13.66 -4.13
C LEU A 24 38.37 13.96 -5.63
N GLN A 25 37.20 14.07 -6.23
CA GLN A 25 37.02 14.42 -7.64
C GLN A 25 35.92 15.46 -7.77
N HIS A 26 36.10 16.39 -8.70
CA HIS A 26 35.07 17.34 -9.09
C HIS A 26 34.04 16.66 -10.00
N ASP A 27 32.76 16.86 -9.72
CA ASP A 27 31.64 16.29 -10.47
C ASP A 27 30.40 17.18 -10.38
N ASN A 28 30.00 17.75 -11.52
CA ASN A 28 28.87 18.69 -11.62
C ASN A 28 27.50 18.02 -11.52
N HIS A 29 27.42 16.69 -11.54
CA HIS A 29 26.16 15.98 -11.33
C HIS A 29 25.71 16.02 -9.86
N PHE A 30 26.56 16.50 -8.95
CA PHE A 30 26.27 16.66 -7.53
C PHE A 30 26.20 18.15 -7.17
N SER A 31 25.29 18.50 -6.28
CA SER A 31 25.10 19.89 -5.82
C SER A 31 26.36 20.45 -5.13
N SER A 32 27.14 19.60 -4.44
CA SER A 32 28.44 19.96 -3.87
C SER A 32 29.53 20.26 -4.92
N SER A 33 29.31 19.88 -6.18
CA SER A 33 30.32 19.80 -7.26
C SER A 33 31.53 18.91 -6.96
N TRP A 34 31.52 18.18 -5.84
CA TRP A 34 32.64 17.36 -5.35
C TRP A 34 32.15 16.04 -4.80
N ILE A 35 32.92 14.99 -5.04
CA ILE A 35 32.67 13.63 -4.56
C ILE A 35 33.95 12.98 -4.04
N TYR A 36 33.81 12.11 -3.04
CA TYR A 36 34.81 11.12 -2.72
C TYR A 36 34.48 9.83 -3.43
N LYS A 37 35.34 9.41 -4.35
CA LYS A 37 35.12 8.19 -5.12
C LYS A 37 36.07 7.08 -4.77
N GLN A 38 35.56 5.86 -4.92
CA GLN A 38 36.32 4.61 -4.88
C GLN A 38 35.89 3.71 -6.04
N LEU A 39 36.80 2.89 -6.55
CA LEU A 39 36.46 1.89 -7.55
C LEU A 39 35.81 0.68 -6.88
N PHE A 40 34.68 0.21 -7.43
CA PHE A 40 34.04 -1.02 -6.99
C PHE A 40 34.11 -2.08 -8.09
N ASP A 41 34.65 -3.24 -7.73
CA ASP A 41 34.78 -4.40 -8.60
C ASP A 41 33.75 -5.46 -8.17
N PRO A 42 32.65 -5.64 -8.94
CA PRO A 42 31.61 -6.63 -8.63
C PRO A 42 32.12 -8.07 -8.56
N SER A 43 33.26 -8.39 -9.20
CA SER A 43 33.84 -9.74 -9.11
C SER A 43 34.34 -10.08 -7.70
N LYS A 44 34.59 -9.07 -6.86
CA LYS A 44 35.01 -9.22 -5.46
C LYS A 44 33.84 -9.28 -4.47
N LYS A 45 32.60 -9.32 -4.96
CA LYS A 45 31.39 -9.32 -4.13
C LYS A 45 31.37 -10.44 -3.09
N GLU A 46 31.81 -11.65 -3.45
CA GLU A 46 31.90 -12.77 -2.52
C GLU A 46 32.93 -12.52 -1.40
N ILE A 47 34.09 -11.93 -1.74
CA ILE A 47 35.12 -11.56 -0.76
C ILE A 47 34.60 -10.49 0.20
N PHE A 48 33.89 -9.49 -0.31
CA PHE A 48 33.25 -8.49 0.55
C PHE A 48 32.18 -9.13 1.44
N CYS A 49 31.36 -10.05 0.92
CA CYS A 49 30.37 -10.78 1.69
C CYS A 49 31.02 -11.55 2.85
N ASP A 50 32.08 -12.32 2.57
CA ASP A 50 32.81 -13.08 3.59
C ASP A 50 33.40 -12.16 4.67
N ARG A 51 34.07 -11.08 4.27
CA ARG A 51 34.61 -10.08 5.21
C ARG A 51 33.54 -9.47 6.10
N MET A 52 32.38 -9.15 5.53
CA MET A 52 31.26 -8.57 6.28
C MET A 52 30.60 -9.58 7.24
N LEU A 53 30.53 -10.86 6.87
CA LEU A 53 30.05 -11.90 7.77
C LEU A 53 30.94 -12.07 9.02
N HIS A 54 32.22 -11.74 8.89
CA HIS A 54 33.22 -11.84 9.95
C HIS A 54 33.57 -10.47 10.57
N ILE A 55 32.77 -9.42 10.32
CA ILE A 55 33.09 -8.06 10.75
C ILE A 55 33.04 -7.91 12.27
N LYS A 56 33.91 -7.07 12.82
CA LYS A 56 33.95 -6.67 14.23
C LYS A 56 34.35 -5.21 14.37
N THR A 57 33.85 -4.53 15.40
CA THR A 57 34.26 -3.15 15.70
C THR A 57 35.69 -3.11 16.26
N HIS A 58 36.50 -2.17 15.78
CA HIS A 58 37.85 -1.95 16.31
C HIS A 58 37.77 -1.46 17.78
N PRO A 59 38.63 -1.95 18.70
CA PRO A 59 38.62 -1.50 20.10
C PRO A 59 38.78 0.02 20.25
N ASP A 60 39.65 0.65 19.45
CA ASP A 60 39.89 2.10 19.43
C ASP A 60 38.71 2.93 18.91
N ALA A 61 37.60 2.29 18.51
CA ALA A 61 36.38 3.02 18.22
C ALA A 61 35.78 3.67 19.49
N ALA A 62 36.00 3.07 20.66
CA ALA A 62 35.63 3.67 21.94
C ALA A 62 36.44 4.95 22.18
N PRO A 63 35.83 6.04 22.69
CA PRO A 63 36.59 7.23 23.06
C PRO A 63 37.55 6.92 24.23
N ILE A 64 38.66 7.65 24.29
CA ILE A 64 39.53 7.65 25.46
C ILE A 64 39.15 8.82 26.36
N ARG A 65 38.98 8.54 27.64
CA ARG A 65 38.80 9.58 28.67
C ARG A 65 40.15 10.26 28.94
N THR A 66 40.30 11.54 28.59
CA THR A 66 41.58 12.27 28.72
C THR A 66 41.82 12.83 30.11
N ASP A 67 40.74 13.18 30.82
CA ASP A 67 40.72 13.65 32.19
C ASP A 67 39.41 13.21 32.87
N SER A 68 39.13 13.64 34.10
CA SER A 68 37.86 13.30 34.75
C SER A 68 36.63 13.86 34.04
N LEU A 69 36.77 14.71 33.01
CA LEU A 69 35.68 15.53 32.47
C LEU A 69 35.46 15.42 30.95
N HIS A 70 36.38 14.86 30.18
CA HIS A 70 36.30 14.92 28.71
C HIS A 70 36.60 13.57 28.07
N TRP A 71 35.77 13.25 27.08
CA TRP A 71 35.99 12.15 26.16
C TRP A 71 36.68 12.67 24.90
N ARG A 72 37.80 12.05 24.54
CA ARG A 72 38.53 12.37 23.31
C ARG A 72 38.30 11.25 22.29
N PRO A 73 37.67 11.56 21.14
CA PRO A 73 37.57 10.62 20.05
C PRO A 73 38.95 10.35 19.45
N GLN A 74 39.19 9.10 19.04
CA GLN A 74 40.37 8.73 18.28
C GLN A 74 40.00 8.41 16.82
N PRO A 75 40.92 8.62 15.86
CA PRO A 75 40.80 8.03 14.54
C PRO A 75 40.65 6.51 14.67
N ILE A 76 39.74 5.92 13.91
CA ILE A 76 39.45 4.49 13.99
C ILE A 76 40.33 3.76 12.98
N PRO A 77 41.25 2.88 13.42
CA PRO A 77 42.10 2.10 12.51
C PRO A 77 41.31 1.39 11.41
N GLY A 78 41.82 1.47 10.18
CA GLY A 78 41.19 0.90 8.98
C GLY A 78 40.05 1.71 8.41
N MET A 79 39.55 2.73 9.11
CA MET A 79 38.37 3.48 8.67
C MET A 79 38.67 4.95 8.35
N VAL A 80 37.93 5.50 7.39
CA VAL A 80 37.97 6.93 7.05
C VAL A 80 36.80 7.64 7.72
N LYS A 81 37.05 8.81 8.32
CA LYS A 81 35.99 9.67 8.83
C LYS A 81 35.23 10.27 7.63
N LEU A 82 33.91 10.13 7.60
CA LEU A 82 33.05 10.73 6.60
C LEU A 82 33.20 12.25 6.67
N LEU A 83 33.57 12.89 5.55
CA LEU A 83 33.60 14.34 5.46
C LEU A 83 32.21 14.86 5.10
N LEU A 84 31.72 15.77 5.93
CA LEU A 84 30.36 16.29 5.84
C LEU A 84 30.20 17.16 4.58
N GLY A 85 29.03 17.10 3.96
CA GLY A 85 28.66 17.87 2.78
C GLY A 85 29.14 17.30 1.44
N ILE A 86 30.03 16.30 1.44
CA ILE A 86 30.59 15.69 0.21
C ILE A 86 30.18 14.21 0.13
N PRO A 87 29.43 13.80 -0.92
CA PRO A 87 29.03 12.40 -1.10
C PRO A 87 30.19 11.43 -1.37
N PHE A 88 30.04 10.20 -0.89
CA PHE A 88 30.92 9.07 -1.12
C PHE A 88 30.28 8.11 -2.13
N VAL A 89 30.98 7.83 -3.22
CA VAL A 89 30.44 7.14 -4.39
C VAL A 89 31.32 5.97 -4.85
N TYR A 90 30.71 4.98 -5.47
CA TYR A 90 31.40 3.92 -6.20
C TYR A 90 31.31 4.12 -7.70
N ASP A 91 32.46 4.07 -8.37
CA ASP A 91 32.54 3.88 -9.83
C ASP A 91 32.58 2.37 -10.08
N ILE A 92 31.49 1.79 -10.58
CA ILE A 92 31.37 0.34 -10.80
C ILE A 92 32.15 -0.05 -12.05
N ASP A 93 32.97 -1.11 -11.96
CA ASP A 93 33.88 -1.54 -13.02
C ASP A 93 34.86 -0.42 -13.48
N GLY A 94 35.06 0.58 -12.63
CA GLY A 94 35.83 1.79 -12.95
C GLY A 94 35.20 2.72 -13.97
N ASN A 95 33.91 2.53 -14.28
CA ASN A 95 33.17 3.37 -15.22
C ASN A 95 32.48 4.54 -14.46
N PRO A 96 32.86 5.80 -14.73
CA PRO A 96 32.21 6.99 -14.18
C PRO A 96 30.71 7.12 -14.49
N ASP A 97 30.25 6.56 -15.61
CA ASP A 97 28.84 6.58 -16.01
C ASP A 97 28.01 5.52 -15.26
N GLN A 98 28.69 4.61 -14.55
CA GLN A 98 28.11 3.57 -13.69
C GLN A 98 28.40 3.91 -12.23
N ARG A 99 28.15 5.17 -11.87
CA ARG A 99 28.38 5.69 -10.52
C ARG A 99 27.16 5.46 -9.64
N VAL A 100 27.41 5.09 -8.39
CA VAL A 100 26.38 4.92 -7.36
C VAL A 100 26.79 5.60 -6.06
N THR A 101 25.92 6.43 -5.52
CA THR A 101 26.09 7.05 -4.21
C THR A 101 25.91 6.01 -3.11
N MET A 102 26.91 5.92 -2.23
CA MET A 102 26.97 4.94 -1.15
C MET A 102 26.66 5.57 0.20
N ALA A 103 27.17 6.76 0.45
CA ALA A 103 26.93 7.50 1.69
C ALA A 103 27.11 9.01 1.51
N ALA A 104 26.42 9.80 2.33
CA ALA A 104 26.65 11.23 2.50
C ALA A 104 26.24 11.62 3.93
N GLY A 105 26.80 12.70 4.47
CA GLY A 105 26.46 13.15 5.80
C GLY A 105 26.51 14.67 5.89
N HIS A 106 25.66 15.24 6.74
CA HIS A 106 25.54 16.68 6.91
C HIS A 106 25.38 17.03 8.38
N THR A 107 25.79 18.24 8.70
CA THR A 107 25.47 18.95 9.94
C THR A 107 24.92 20.32 9.58
N LEU A 108 24.32 21.02 10.53
CA LEU A 108 23.86 22.39 10.29
C LEU A 108 24.99 23.31 9.81
N GLU A 109 26.22 23.13 10.30
CA GLU A 109 27.36 23.94 9.86
C GLU A 109 27.75 23.61 8.42
N SER A 110 27.84 22.33 8.04
CA SER A 110 28.17 21.98 6.65
C SER A 110 27.10 22.44 5.66
N ILE A 111 25.82 22.43 6.08
CA ILE A 111 24.72 22.93 5.26
C ILE A 111 24.81 24.45 5.10
N LYS A 112 25.11 25.17 6.18
CA LYS A 112 25.33 26.62 6.13
C LYS A 112 26.46 27.01 5.18
N GLU A 113 27.56 26.27 5.22
CA GLU A 113 28.74 26.52 4.39
C GLU A 113 28.52 26.17 2.92
N MET A 114 27.84 25.05 2.63
CA MET A 114 27.75 24.51 1.26
C MET A 114 26.42 24.79 0.55
N TYR A 115 25.33 24.95 1.30
CA TYR A 115 23.95 25.06 0.79
C TYR A 115 23.22 26.20 1.51
N SER A 116 23.80 27.40 1.44
CA SER A 116 23.37 28.59 2.18
C SER A 116 21.91 28.99 1.92
N GLU A 117 21.38 28.63 0.76
CA GLU A 117 20.03 28.90 0.29
C GLU A 117 18.96 28.09 1.03
N ILE A 118 19.24 26.82 1.36
CA ILE A 118 18.31 25.96 2.11
C ILE A 118 18.57 25.99 3.63
N TYR A 119 19.74 26.48 4.06
CA TYR A 119 20.13 26.48 5.47
C TYR A 119 19.10 27.09 6.42
N PRO A 120 18.49 28.26 6.16
CA PRO A 120 17.51 28.86 7.08
C PRO A 120 16.34 27.92 7.38
N GLU A 121 15.83 27.27 6.35
CA GLU A 121 14.70 26.34 6.46
C GLU A 121 15.13 25.05 7.18
N VAL A 122 16.27 24.46 6.79
CA VAL A 122 16.78 23.25 7.45
C VAL A 122 17.06 23.49 8.93
N ASN A 123 17.63 24.64 9.30
CA ASN A 123 17.86 25.00 10.69
C ASN A 123 16.55 25.16 11.47
N ALA A 124 15.53 25.80 10.90
CA ALA A 124 14.22 25.93 11.54
C ALA A 124 13.54 24.55 11.75
N LEU A 125 13.59 23.68 10.74
CA LEU A 125 13.07 22.31 10.82
C LEU A 125 13.83 21.46 11.83
N ALA A 126 15.16 21.57 11.87
CA ALA A 126 15.98 20.89 12.87
C ALA A 126 15.59 21.31 14.29
N GLN A 127 15.46 22.62 14.55
CA GLN A 127 15.05 23.14 15.85
C GLN A 127 13.66 22.62 16.25
N LYS A 128 12.70 22.64 15.32
CA LYS A 128 11.36 22.06 15.50
C LYS A 128 11.43 20.57 15.82
N LEU A 129 12.26 19.79 15.10
CA LEU A 129 12.47 18.37 15.38
C LEU A 129 13.05 18.17 16.79
N GLY A 130 14.03 18.97 17.21
CA GLY A 130 14.61 18.92 18.55
C GLY A 130 13.56 19.15 19.65
N GLN A 131 12.70 20.16 19.47
CA GLN A 131 11.58 20.46 20.38
C GLN A 131 10.54 19.33 20.40
N LEU A 132 10.20 18.74 19.25
CA LEU A 132 9.31 17.58 19.18
C LEU A 132 9.95 16.31 19.79
N THR A 133 11.27 16.19 19.76
CA THR A 133 11.99 15.00 20.27
C THR A 133 12.06 15.03 21.79
N TYR A 134 12.54 16.14 22.35
CA TYR A 134 12.90 16.28 23.76
C TYR A 134 11.89 17.09 24.59
N GLY A 135 10.80 17.53 23.95
CA GLY A 135 9.82 18.42 24.54
C GLY A 135 10.17 19.90 24.36
N GLY A 136 9.14 20.73 24.28
CA GLY A 136 9.29 22.15 24.01
C GLY A 136 7.97 22.81 23.65
N ASN A 137 8.01 24.14 23.45
CA ASN A 137 6.84 24.92 23.02
C ASN A 137 6.98 25.24 21.53
N ILE A 138 6.00 24.79 20.73
CA ILE A 138 5.90 25.09 19.30
C ILE A 138 4.54 25.75 19.08
N ASN A 139 4.52 26.99 18.58
CA ASN A 139 3.28 27.74 18.32
C ASN A 139 2.30 27.75 19.51
N ASN A 140 2.81 28.00 20.72
CA ASN A 140 2.07 27.97 21.99
C ASN A 140 1.52 26.60 22.44
N VAL A 141 1.86 25.52 21.74
CA VAL A 141 1.57 24.15 22.16
C VAL A 141 2.80 23.55 22.83
N THR A 142 2.64 23.10 24.08
CA THR A 142 3.69 22.40 24.82
C THR A 142 3.66 20.91 24.49
N PHE A 143 4.75 20.40 23.92
CA PHE A 143 4.96 18.97 23.68
C PHE A 143 5.86 18.39 24.77
N GLY A 144 5.53 17.18 25.22
CA GLY A 144 6.46 16.36 26.00
C GLY A 144 7.49 15.67 25.10
N PRO A 145 8.50 14.99 25.65
CA PRO A 145 9.43 14.19 24.86
C PRO A 145 8.72 13.02 24.15
N ILE A 146 9.03 12.79 22.88
CA ILE A 146 8.33 11.77 22.06
C ILE A 146 8.49 10.35 22.63
N PHE A 147 9.64 10.04 23.21
CA PHE A 147 9.94 8.73 23.79
C PHE A 147 9.26 8.49 25.15
N GLN A 148 8.56 9.50 25.70
CA GLN A 148 7.70 9.36 26.87
C GLN A 148 6.23 9.17 26.52
N LEU A 149 5.88 9.23 25.22
CA LEU A 149 4.57 8.78 24.76
C LEU A 149 4.44 7.28 25.01
N ASP A 150 3.20 6.78 25.08
CA ASP A 150 2.91 5.34 25.19
C ASP A 150 3.17 4.64 23.85
N LEU A 151 4.43 4.67 23.39
CA LEU A 151 4.88 4.09 22.13
C LEU A 151 5.00 2.58 22.29
N LYS A 152 4.40 1.85 21.36
CA LYS A 152 4.53 0.40 21.30
C LYS A 152 5.92 -0.02 20.82
N GLU A 153 6.73 -0.55 21.72
CA GLU A 153 8.01 -1.16 21.36
C GLU A 153 7.86 -2.21 20.25
N ASN A 154 8.83 -2.20 19.33
CA ASN A 154 8.93 -3.25 18.33
C ASN A 154 9.06 -4.62 19.03
N LEU A 155 8.46 -5.68 18.43
CA LEU A 155 8.47 -7.06 18.99
C LEU A 155 9.87 -7.56 19.38
N ARG A 156 10.90 -7.00 18.72
CA ARG A 156 12.31 -7.32 18.95
C ARG A 156 12.87 -6.73 20.25
N SER A 157 12.31 -5.62 20.73
CA SER A 157 12.68 -4.89 21.95
C SER A 157 11.84 -5.30 23.18
N ALA A 158 10.56 -5.64 22.96
CA ALA A 158 9.52 -5.77 24.00
C ALA A 158 9.78 -6.75 25.17
N ASN A 159 10.84 -7.58 25.13
CA ASN A 159 11.09 -8.64 26.11
C ASN A 159 12.46 -8.55 26.82
N ARG A 160 13.27 -7.50 26.60
CA ARG A 160 14.69 -7.54 26.99
C ARG A 160 15.15 -6.48 28.00
N GLY A 161 14.32 -5.47 28.30
CA GLY A 161 14.66 -4.38 29.22
C GLY A 161 13.89 -4.39 30.55
N PRO A 162 14.37 -3.64 31.56
CA PRO A 162 13.53 -3.25 32.70
C PRO A 162 12.30 -2.50 32.16
N ARG A 163 11.08 -2.88 32.58
CA ARG A 163 9.79 -2.33 32.10
C ARG A 163 9.55 -0.81 32.33
N LYS A 164 10.60 -0.02 32.59
CA LYS A 164 10.51 1.41 32.91
C LYS A 164 11.52 2.29 32.15
N THR A 165 12.26 1.76 31.18
CA THR A 165 13.19 2.58 30.39
C THR A 165 12.50 3.13 29.15
N THR A 166 12.82 4.37 28.78
CA THR A 166 12.40 5.00 27.51
C THR A 166 13.33 4.64 26.34
N ASP A 167 14.27 3.72 26.58
CA ASP A 167 15.23 3.24 25.61
C ASP A 167 14.63 2.07 24.83
N GLY A 168 14.73 2.12 23.50
CA GLY A 168 14.08 1.13 22.66
C GLY A 168 14.01 1.54 21.19
N SER A 169 13.29 0.72 20.44
CA SER A 169 13.05 0.89 19.01
C SER A 169 11.54 0.90 18.76
N PHE A 170 11.05 1.95 18.11
CA PHE A 170 9.63 2.25 17.91
C PHE A 170 9.37 2.54 16.43
N THR A 171 8.29 2.02 15.85
CA THR A 171 8.00 2.19 14.40
C THR A 171 6.98 3.29 14.18
N LEU A 172 7.41 4.52 13.91
CA LEU A 172 6.55 5.70 13.84
C LEU A 172 5.67 5.77 12.57
N ALA A 173 6.11 5.17 11.47
CA ALA A 173 5.38 5.19 10.19
C ALA A 173 4.96 3.77 9.78
N VAL A 174 5.28 3.32 8.56
CA VAL A 174 4.82 2.02 8.05
C VAL A 174 5.61 0.86 8.68
N THR A 175 4.92 -0.25 8.93
CA THR A 175 5.49 -1.53 9.39
C THR A 175 5.05 -2.68 8.49
N SER A 176 5.86 -3.75 8.42
CA SER A 176 5.46 -5.00 7.78
C SER A 176 5.00 -6.02 8.83
N GLU A 177 3.79 -6.54 8.65
CA GLU A 177 3.25 -7.67 9.42
C GLU A 177 3.96 -8.96 8.99
N GLN A 178 4.67 -9.60 9.92
CA GLN A 178 5.36 -10.87 9.67
C GLN A 178 4.39 -12.06 9.79
N GLY A 179 4.57 -13.11 8.98
CA GLY A 179 3.79 -14.37 9.07
C GLY A 179 3.03 -14.75 7.79
N ASN A 180 2.78 -13.80 6.89
CA ASN A 180 2.07 -14.01 5.62
C ASN A 180 3.02 -13.82 4.43
N GLY A 181 3.75 -14.87 4.05
CA GLY A 181 4.70 -14.81 2.92
C GLY A 181 5.77 -13.72 3.10
N ILE A 182 5.82 -12.76 2.17
CA ILE A 182 6.74 -11.60 2.19
C ILE A 182 6.33 -10.55 3.26
N GLY A 183 5.13 -10.67 3.82
CA GLY A 183 4.56 -9.79 4.84
C GLY A 183 3.53 -8.81 4.25
N ILE A 184 2.72 -8.23 5.13
CA ILE A 184 1.72 -7.21 4.75
C ILE A 184 2.20 -5.85 5.25
N THR A 185 2.41 -4.91 4.33
CA THR A 185 2.79 -3.53 4.63
C THR A 185 1.56 -2.76 5.13
N LYS A 186 1.64 -2.14 6.30
CA LYS A 186 0.51 -1.41 6.92
C LYS A 186 0.99 -0.24 7.78
N PRO A 187 0.14 0.75 8.08
CA PRO A 187 0.45 1.79 9.05
C PRO A 187 0.84 1.22 10.43
N GLY A 188 1.90 1.76 11.02
CA GLY A 188 2.32 1.42 12.38
C GLY A 188 1.62 2.29 13.41
N ILE A 189 0.71 1.72 14.20
CA ILE A 189 0.16 2.43 15.36
C ILE A 189 1.18 2.35 16.49
N GLN A 190 1.70 3.50 16.90
CA GLN A 190 2.57 3.57 18.08
C GLN A 190 1.86 4.08 19.30
N CYS A 191 0.94 5.04 19.15
CA CYS A 191 0.26 5.70 20.27
C CYS A 191 -1.23 5.85 19.98
N SER A 192 -2.08 5.60 20.98
CA SER A 192 -3.54 5.75 20.88
C SER A 192 -4.02 7.14 21.28
N THR A 193 -3.23 7.90 22.02
CA THR A 193 -3.60 9.27 22.44
C THR A 193 -3.62 10.21 21.25
N PHE A 194 -4.52 11.20 21.28
CA PHE A 194 -4.62 12.19 20.22
C PHE A 194 -3.35 13.04 20.14
N GLU A 195 -2.84 13.46 21.29
CA GLU A 195 -1.62 14.27 21.44
C GLU A 195 -0.39 13.53 20.91
N GLY A 196 -0.26 12.24 21.24
CA GLY A 196 0.86 11.42 20.78
C GLY A 196 0.82 11.22 19.26
N ARG A 197 -0.37 10.97 18.69
CA ARG A 197 -0.55 10.89 17.23
C ARG A 197 -0.21 12.20 16.53
N ARG A 198 -0.68 13.34 17.06
CA ARG A 198 -0.36 14.67 16.53
C ARG A 198 1.15 14.95 16.56
N GLN A 199 1.82 14.60 17.66
CA GLN A 199 3.27 14.78 17.78
C GLN A 199 4.05 13.89 16.79
N ILE A 200 3.65 12.62 16.65
CA ILE A 200 4.26 11.70 15.66
C ILE A 200 4.06 12.25 14.25
N GLN A 201 2.86 12.69 13.89
CA GLN A 201 2.58 13.30 12.59
C GLN A 201 3.45 14.54 12.34
N ALA A 202 3.58 15.43 13.32
CA ALA A 202 4.43 16.61 13.22
C ALA A 202 5.91 16.23 12.99
N VAL A 203 6.40 15.18 13.67
CA VAL A 203 7.74 14.64 13.46
C VAL A 203 7.91 14.08 12.05
N LEU A 204 6.96 13.26 11.58
CA LEU A 204 7.02 12.67 10.24
C LEU A 204 7.00 13.75 9.13
N ARG A 205 6.21 14.82 9.29
CA ARG A 205 6.20 15.97 8.36
C ARG A 205 7.53 16.73 8.35
N VAL A 206 8.12 16.98 9.53
CA VAL A 206 9.43 17.64 9.62
C VAL A 206 10.51 16.77 8.97
N LEU A 207 10.50 15.47 9.23
CA LEU A 207 11.42 14.50 8.63
C LEU A 207 11.25 14.39 7.11
N HIS A 208 10.01 14.41 6.60
CA HIS A 208 9.71 14.47 5.18
C HIS A 208 10.31 15.73 4.55
N ARG A 209 10.07 16.91 5.12
CA ARG A 209 10.62 18.15 4.56
C ARG A 209 12.15 18.18 4.60
N LEU A 210 12.77 17.70 5.67
CA LEU A 210 14.23 17.55 5.76
C LEU A 210 14.78 16.59 4.70
N TYR A 211 14.08 15.49 4.41
CA TYR A 211 14.44 14.54 3.35
C TYR A 211 14.53 15.24 2.00
N HIS A 212 13.49 16.00 1.61
CA HIS A 212 13.45 16.71 0.33
C HIS A 212 14.49 17.81 0.19
N LEU A 213 14.86 18.47 1.28
CA LEU A 213 15.91 19.49 1.24
C LEU A 213 17.32 18.87 1.12
N LEU A 214 17.56 17.76 1.81
CA LEU A 214 18.91 17.22 1.96
C LEU A 214 19.26 16.09 0.99
N MET A 215 18.30 15.30 0.53
CA MET A 215 18.58 14.21 -0.40
C MET A 215 19.14 14.69 -1.75
N PRO A 216 18.58 15.72 -2.42
CA PRO A 216 19.16 16.27 -3.66
C PRO A 216 20.57 16.85 -3.47
N CYS A 217 20.94 17.21 -2.25
CA CYS A 217 22.30 17.67 -1.92
C CYS A 217 23.29 16.51 -1.70
N SER A 218 22.79 15.27 -1.64
CA SER A 218 23.52 14.12 -1.12
C SER A 218 23.73 13.00 -2.12
N VAL A 219 22.87 12.92 -3.13
CA VAL A 219 22.98 11.96 -4.24
C VAL A 219 23.18 12.72 -5.54
N SER A 220 23.52 12.01 -6.63
CA SER A 220 23.59 12.68 -7.93
C SER A 220 22.19 13.11 -8.39
N LYS A 221 22.13 14.16 -9.23
CA LYS A 221 20.87 14.62 -9.83
C LYS A 221 20.10 13.48 -10.52
N LEU A 222 20.81 12.67 -11.31
CA LEU A 222 20.23 11.51 -12.00
C LEU A 222 19.64 10.48 -11.01
N GLU A 223 20.37 10.16 -9.95
CA GLU A 223 19.92 9.23 -8.91
C GLU A 223 18.65 9.71 -8.21
N TRP A 224 18.58 11.01 -7.91
CA TRP A 224 17.40 11.64 -7.33
C TRP A 224 16.21 11.59 -8.30
N GLU A 225 16.37 12.05 -9.54
CA GLU A 225 15.29 12.08 -10.55
C GLU A 225 14.74 10.69 -10.87
N ILE A 226 15.60 9.67 -11.01
CA ILE A 226 15.17 8.28 -11.19
C ILE A 226 14.36 7.80 -9.99
N MET A 227 14.73 8.20 -8.78
CA MET A 227 13.97 7.86 -7.59
C MET A 227 12.61 8.56 -7.60
N GLU A 228 12.54 9.86 -7.90
CA GLU A 228 11.28 10.59 -7.93
C GLU A 228 10.31 9.97 -8.93
N ALA A 229 10.79 9.73 -10.15
CA ALA A 229 10.01 9.09 -11.20
C ALA A 229 9.51 7.70 -10.78
N HIS A 230 10.36 6.89 -10.13
CA HIS A 230 9.93 5.59 -9.63
C HIS A 230 8.83 5.70 -8.57
N TYR A 231 8.96 6.62 -7.62
CA TYR A 231 7.96 6.83 -6.57
C TYR A 231 6.61 7.25 -7.15
N GLU A 232 6.63 8.15 -8.14
CA GLU A 232 5.43 8.60 -8.83
C GLU A 232 4.78 7.46 -9.63
N LEU A 233 5.56 6.77 -10.47
CA LEU A 233 5.06 5.71 -11.37
C LEU A 233 4.52 4.50 -10.61
N MET A 234 5.19 4.10 -9.53
CA MET A 234 4.79 2.96 -8.71
C MET A 234 3.87 3.38 -7.56
N ASN A 235 3.42 4.64 -7.51
CA ASN A 235 2.59 5.18 -6.43
C ASN A 235 3.10 4.79 -5.02
N VAL A 236 4.42 4.80 -4.83
CA VAL A 236 5.07 4.30 -3.61
C VAL A 236 4.57 5.10 -2.41
N ILE A 237 4.00 4.41 -1.43
CA ILE A 237 3.44 5.04 -0.23
C ILE A 237 4.56 5.41 0.75
N SER A 238 4.98 6.67 0.67
CA SER A 238 5.85 7.34 1.63
C SER A 238 5.03 8.03 2.73
N PHE A 239 5.66 8.30 3.87
CA PHE A 239 5.04 9.16 4.88
C PHE A 239 5.29 10.64 4.57
N GLY A 240 4.31 11.49 4.92
CA GLY A 240 4.47 12.95 4.91
C GLY A 240 4.02 13.69 3.66
N GLY A 241 3.47 13.01 2.65
CA GLY A 241 2.91 13.64 1.45
C GLY A 241 2.85 12.73 0.22
N LEU A 242 2.63 13.31 -0.97
CA LEU A 242 2.78 12.63 -2.27
C LEU A 242 4.24 12.43 -2.68
N ASP A 243 5.15 13.22 -2.12
CA ASP A 243 6.52 13.29 -2.59
C ASP A 243 7.37 12.07 -2.15
N PRO A 244 8.47 11.80 -2.87
CA PRO A 244 9.38 10.68 -2.56
C PRO A 244 10.04 10.79 -1.18
N ASN A 245 9.80 9.81 -0.30
CA ASN A 245 10.42 9.76 1.03
C ASN A 245 10.53 8.30 1.54
N GLY A 246 11.07 8.08 2.73
CA GLY A 246 10.99 6.78 3.40
C GLY A 246 9.54 6.28 3.47
N THR A 247 9.34 4.98 3.25
CA THR A 247 8.02 4.37 3.50
C THR A 247 7.88 4.08 4.99
N GLY A 248 8.95 3.66 5.66
CA GLY A 248 9.02 3.41 7.10
C GLY A 248 9.84 4.46 7.83
N CYS A 249 9.52 4.68 9.10
CA CYS A 249 10.29 5.52 10.02
C CYS A 249 10.41 4.79 11.35
N GLN A 250 11.63 4.60 11.84
CA GLN A 250 11.91 4.00 13.14
C GLN A 250 12.60 5.01 14.05
N LEU A 251 12.08 5.18 15.27
CA LEU A 251 12.75 5.92 16.34
C LEU A 251 13.55 4.95 17.20
N ASN A 252 14.86 5.16 17.26
CA ASN A 252 15.76 4.51 18.22
C ASN A 252 16.12 5.50 19.33
N SER A 253 15.69 5.20 20.54
CA SER A 253 15.94 5.99 21.74
C SER A 253 16.96 5.28 22.62
N SER A 254 17.97 6.00 23.11
CA SER A 254 18.94 5.44 24.04
C SER A 254 19.40 6.46 25.09
N SER A 255 19.64 5.97 26.29
CA SER A 255 20.34 6.66 27.38
C SER A 255 21.83 6.34 27.37
N GLY A 256 22.65 7.20 27.99
CA GLY A 256 24.10 6.98 28.08
C GLY A 256 24.53 5.85 29.03
N GLU A 257 23.60 5.32 29.83
CA GLU A 257 23.92 4.33 30.88
C GLU A 257 23.83 2.89 30.41
N ILE A 258 22.97 2.61 29.44
CA ILE A 258 22.70 1.26 28.96
C ILE A 258 23.05 1.21 27.48
N ASP A 259 23.96 0.30 27.14
CA ASP A 259 24.28 0.07 25.75
C ASP A 259 23.04 -0.44 25.02
N LEU A 260 22.59 0.31 23.99
CA LEU A 260 21.36 0.03 23.26
C LEU A 260 21.32 -1.41 22.74
N HIS A 261 22.48 -1.99 22.37
CA HIS A 261 22.55 -3.38 21.91
C HIS A 261 22.10 -4.40 22.95
N LEU A 262 22.18 -4.08 24.25
CA LEU A 262 21.65 -4.94 25.30
C LEU A 262 20.12 -4.94 25.29
N LEU A 263 19.50 -3.81 24.95
CA LEU A 263 18.05 -3.61 24.98
C LEU A 263 17.36 -4.06 23.69
N ILE A 264 17.87 -3.68 22.52
CA ILE A 264 17.32 -4.10 21.22
C ILE A 264 17.85 -5.46 20.77
N GLY A 265 18.74 -6.06 21.57
CA GLY A 265 19.40 -7.32 21.31
C GLY A 265 20.71 -7.17 20.55
N THR A 266 21.65 -8.06 20.89
CA THR A 266 23.01 -8.08 20.33
C THR A 266 23.03 -8.03 18.81
N ILE A 267 22.01 -8.56 18.15
CA ILE A 267 21.91 -8.60 16.68
C ILE A 267 21.68 -7.22 16.09
N GLN A 268 20.71 -6.47 16.63
CA GLN A 268 20.31 -5.19 16.07
C GLN A 268 21.18 -4.05 16.58
N GLY A 269 21.76 -4.17 17.77
CA GLY A 269 22.71 -3.18 18.25
C GLY A 269 24.17 -3.48 17.91
N SER A 270 24.46 -4.62 17.24
CA SER A 270 25.77 -4.85 16.62
C SER A 270 25.69 -4.66 15.11
N TRP A 271 26.73 -5.11 14.40
CA TRP A 271 26.77 -5.11 12.94
C TRP A 271 25.61 -5.89 12.36
N HIS A 272 24.75 -5.20 11.60
CA HIS A 272 23.61 -5.79 10.92
C HIS A 272 23.38 -5.12 9.58
N THR A 273 22.53 -5.78 8.79
CA THR A 273 21.92 -5.27 7.58
C THR A 273 20.41 -5.19 7.83
N ASP A 274 19.79 -4.12 7.34
CA ASP A 274 18.33 -4.05 7.27
C ASP A 274 17.88 -4.61 5.92
N ILE A 275 17.77 -5.94 5.87
CA ILE A 275 17.40 -6.71 4.66
C ILE A 275 16.04 -6.29 4.10
N GLY A 276 15.18 -5.71 4.94
CA GLY A 276 13.88 -5.20 4.51
C GLY A 276 13.97 -3.86 3.79
N ASP A 277 15.11 -3.17 3.85
CA ASP A 277 15.33 -1.90 3.16
C ASP A 277 15.56 -2.15 1.67
N ASP A 278 15.04 -1.24 0.86
CA ASP A 278 15.20 -1.24 -0.57
C ASP A 278 16.65 -0.93 -0.95
N TRP A 279 17.28 -1.90 -1.59
CA TRP A 279 18.68 -1.83 -1.99
C TRP A 279 18.97 -0.85 -3.13
N THR A 280 17.94 -0.35 -3.82
CA THR A 280 18.06 0.67 -4.87
C THR A 280 17.98 2.09 -4.31
N LYS A 281 17.59 2.26 -3.05
CA LYS A 281 17.36 3.57 -2.43
C LYS A 281 18.27 3.79 -1.21
N TRP A 282 18.10 4.91 -0.52
CA TRP A 282 18.90 5.28 0.64
C TRP A 282 18.03 5.43 1.88
N THR A 283 18.61 5.03 3.00
CA THR A 283 18.11 5.32 4.33
C THR A 283 18.58 6.70 4.73
N PHE A 284 17.65 7.56 5.15
CA PHE A 284 17.90 8.89 5.70
C PHE A 284 17.78 8.83 7.22
N LEU A 285 18.92 8.93 7.90
CA LEU A 285 19.05 8.86 9.34
C LEU A 285 19.27 10.26 9.92
N VAL A 286 18.39 10.66 10.84
CA VAL A 286 18.54 11.91 11.60
C VAL A 286 18.81 11.58 13.05
N ILE A 287 20.00 11.89 13.54
CA ILE A 287 20.39 11.65 14.94
C ILE A 287 20.35 12.98 15.67
N VAL A 288 19.48 13.07 16.67
CA VAL A 288 19.36 14.20 17.58
C VAL A 288 19.99 13.80 18.91
N PHE A 289 20.88 14.65 19.41
CA PHE A 289 21.61 14.46 20.65
C PHE A 289 21.20 15.53 21.66
N ASN A 290 21.09 15.10 22.91
CA ASN A 290 21.02 15.95 24.09
C ASN A 290 22.16 15.53 25.01
N LEU A 291 23.39 15.94 24.68
CA LEU A 291 24.63 15.54 25.38
C LEU A 291 25.29 16.76 26.05
N PRO A 292 25.83 16.64 27.28
CA PRO A 292 26.53 17.76 27.90
C PRO A 292 27.84 18.04 27.15
N PRO A 293 28.38 19.27 27.22
CA PRO A 293 29.72 19.58 26.71
C PRO A 293 30.77 18.59 27.23
N GLY A 294 31.71 18.22 26.35
CA GLY A 294 32.74 17.23 26.67
C GLY A 294 32.31 15.76 26.54
N SER A 295 31.04 15.51 26.23
CA SER A 295 30.56 14.17 25.84
C SER A 295 31.09 13.76 24.48
N ASP A 296 31.08 12.44 24.26
CA ASP A 296 31.29 11.87 22.94
C ASP A 296 29.96 11.28 22.41
N PRO A 297 29.51 11.64 21.21
CA PRO A 297 28.25 11.17 20.65
C PRO A 297 28.24 9.68 20.28
N GLY A 298 29.41 9.03 20.28
CA GLY A 298 29.62 7.71 19.72
C GLY A 298 29.73 7.75 18.19
N PRO A 299 30.58 6.91 17.58
CA PRO A 299 30.60 6.75 16.12
C PRO A 299 29.38 5.97 15.59
N PHE A 300 28.94 6.33 14.38
CA PHE A 300 28.12 5.48 13.52
C PHE A 300 28.97 4.97 12.37
N PHE A 301 28.87 3.68 12.06
CA PHE A 301 29.78 2.98 11.17
C PHE A 301 29.09 2.40 9.94
N LEU A 302 29.75 2.53 8.78
CA LEU A 302 29.40 1.91 7.52
C LEU A 302 30.48 0.88 7.18
N GLY A 303 30.24 -0.37 7.54
CA GLY A 303 31.26 -1.40 7.69
C GLY A 303 31.91 -1.81 6.38
N ARG A 304 31.13 -2.00 5.32
CA ARG A 304 31.67 -2.35 3.99
C ARG A 304 32.54 -1.25 3.41
N LEU A 305 32.11 0.01 3.59
CA LEU A 305 32.83 1.18 3.09
C LEU A 305 34.10 1.45 3.91
N GLY A 306 34.17 0.93 5.15
CA GLY A 306 35.18 1.32 6.12
C GLY A 306 35.07 2.82 6.45
N ILE A 307 33.85 3.35 6.52
CA ILE A 307 33.61 4.77 6.81
C ILE A 307 32.90 4.89 8.16
N TYR A 308 33.22 5.93 8.93
CA TYR A 308 32.47 6.27 10.14
C TYR A 308 32.15 7.76 10.22
N ILE A 309 31.07 8.10 10.91
CA ILE A 309 30.73 9.47 11.28
C ILE A 309 30.75 9.59 12.80
N ARG A 310 31.30 10.70 13.30
CA ARG A 310 31.42 10.99 14.75
C ARG A 310 31.57 12.50 14.90
N GLU A 311 30.43 13.19 15.02
CA GLU A 311 30.37 14.65 15.03
C GLU A 311 29.82 15.17 16.34
N ASN A 312 30.58 16.04 16.99
CA ASN A 312 30.18 16.69 18.24
C ASN A 312 29.24 17.87 17.97
N THR A 313 28.06 17.55 17.47
CA THR A 313 26.94 18.47 17.21
C THR A 313 25.67 17.87 17.80
N TRP A 314 24.67 18.72 18.05
CA TRP A 314 23.40 18.26 18.60
C TRP A 314 22.52 17.57 17.55
N ILE A 315 22.79 17.73 16.25
CA ILE A 315 22.06 17.04 15.17
C ILE A 315 22.97 16.66 14.01
N VAL A 316 22.81 15.42 13.54
CA VAL A 316 23.53 14.85 12.39
C VAL A 316 22.52 14.25 11.42
N PHE A 317 22.71 14.51 10.13
CA PHE A 317 21.95 13.90 9.05
C PHE A 317 22.88 12.95 8.29
N LEU A 318 22.48 11.70 8.12
CA LEU A 318 23.27 10.67 7.44
C LEU A 318 22.40 9.98 6.39
N ILE A 319 22.96 9.81 5.19
CA ILE A 319 22.32 9.13 4.07
C ILE A 319 23.22 7.98 3.69
N PHE A 320 22.68 6.77 3.66
CA PHE A 320 23.46 5.57 3.37
C PHE A 320 22.57 4.44 2.85
N ARG A 321 23.17 3.38 2.33
CA ARG A 321 22.47 2.16 1.92
C ARG A 321 22.12 1.31 3.15
N GLY A 322 20.88 1.36 3.65
CA GLY A 322 20.46 0.66 4.89
C GLY A 322 20.56 -0.86 4.86
N ASN A 323 20.47 -1.44 3.66
CA ASN A 323 20.71 -2.85 3.40
C ASN A 323 22.20 -3.25 3.48
N ASP A 324 23.13 -2.30 3.59
CA ASP A 324 24.56 -2.53 3.78
C ASP A 324 24.91 -2.68 5.26
N ILE A 325 26.04 -3.31 5.57
CA ILE A 325 26.38 -3.61 6.96
C ILE A 325 26.77 -2.34 7.73
N HIS A 326 26.07 -2.07 8.82
CA HIS A 326 26.27 -0.87 9.62
C HIS A 326 26.02 -1.14 11.11
N CYS A 327 26.47 -0.22 11.96
CA CYS A 327 26.13 -0.19 13.39
C CYS A 327 26.35 1.21 13.97
N GLY A 328 25.84 1.45 15.18
CA GLY A 328 26.09 2.67 15.93
C GLY A 328 26.56 2.35 17.35
N ALA A 329 27.58 3.06 17.82
CA ALA A 329 27.98 3.01 19.23
C ALA A 329 27.07 3.92 20.07
N HIS A 330 26.88 3.60 21.35
CA HIS A 330 26.17 4.48 22.28
C HIS A 330 27.02 5.74 22.60
N PRO A 331 26.39 6.87 22.95
CA PRO A 331 27.13 8.04 23.39
C PRO A 331 27.76 7.82 24.76
N HIS A 332 28.87 8.51 25.02
CA HIS A 332 29.53 8.55 26.33
C HIS A 332 29.37 9.94 26.94
N GLU A 333 28.63 10.02 28.04
CA GLU A 333 28.34 11.28 28.71
C GLU A 333 29.58 11.87 29.38
N GLY A 334 29.80 13.16 29.17
CA GLY A 334 30.67 13.99 29.98
C GLY A 334 30.06 14.27 31.36
N PRO A 335 30.82 14.87 32.29
CA PRO A 335 30.34 15.29 33.59
C PRO A 335 29.25 16.36 33.44
N LEU A 336 28.19 16.22 34.22
CA LEU A 336 27.23 17.29 34.45
C LEU A 336 27.86 18.23 35.49
N SER A 337 28.48 19.35 35.09
CA SER A 337 28.96 20.35 36.06
C SER A 337 27.79 21.20 36.56
N ASP A 338 27.69 21.44 37.87
CA ASP A 338 26.63 22.25 38.51
C ASP A 338 26.48 23.66 37.93
N GLU A 339 27.53 24.27 37.36
CA GLU A 339 27.47 25.57 36.68
C GLU A 339 26.71 25.52 35.34
N LEU A 340 26.73 24.38 34.65
CA LEU A 340 26.02 24.18 33.37
C LEU A 340 24.51 23.97 33.57
N ILE A 341 24.14 23.50 34.77
CA ILE A 341 22.77 23.35 35.28
C ILE A 341 22.10 24.71 35.49
N GLY A 342 22.78 25.86 35.29
CA GLY A 342 22.16 27.19 35.42
C GLY A 342 21.51 27.73 34.14
N GLY A 343 22.10 27.49 32.97
CA GLY A 343 21.71 28.12 31.70
C GLY A 343 21.03 27.18 30.68
N VAL A 344 21.34 25.89 30.74
CA VAL A 344 20.90 24.86 29.78
C VAL A 344 19.78 23.97 30.38
N THR A 345 19.48 24.18 31.66
CA THR A 345 18.50 23.47 32.50
C THR A 345 17.11 23.44 31.93
N LYS A 346 16.63 24.46 31.21
CA LYS A 346 15.24 24.47 30.73
C LYS A 346 14.94 23.41 29.69
N CYS A 347 15.92 22.97 28.89
CA CYS A 347 15.75 21.86 27.96
C CYS A 347 16.10 20.51 28.63
N TRP A 348 17.06 20.52 29.56
CA TRP A 348 17.53 19.31 30.25
C TRP A 348 16.67 18.84 31.42
N THR A 349 15.85 19.72 32.01
CA THR A 349 14.96 19.36 33.13
C THR A 349 13.77 18.51 32.72
N TYR A 350 13.43 18.46 31.43
CA TYR A 350 12.30 17.67 30.92
C TYR A 350 12.69 16.29 30.40
N THR A 351 13.95 16.10 30.01
CA THR A 351 14.40 14.86 29.40
C THR A 351 14.81 13.89 30.50
N SER A 352 14.23 12.69 30.49
CA SER A 352 14.78 11.53 31.19
C SER A 352 16.25 11.30 30.78
N ARG A 353 16.92 10.28 31.33
CA ARG A 353 18.31 9.91 30.99
C ARG A 353 18.57 9.63 29.49
N THR A 354 17.53 9.64 28.65
CA THR A 354 17.65 9.51 27.20
C THR A 354 18.33 10.74 26.60
N ASN A 355 19.50 10.51 26.00
CA ASN A 355 20.40 11.55 25.50
C ASN A 355 20.63 11.47 23.98
N ARG A 356 20.06 10.45 23.31
CA ARG A 356 20.14 10.27 21.86
C ARG A 356 18.83 9.68 21.32
N CYS A 357 18.31 10.31 20.27
CA CYS A 357 17.21 9.81 19.47
C CYS A 357 17.63 9.78 18.00
N ALA A 358 17.52 8.62 17.36
CA ALA A 358 17.82 8.44 15.96
C ALA A 358 16.54 8.07 15.19
N TYR A 359 16.16 8.93 14.25
CA TYR A 359 15.06 8.70 13.30
C TYR A 359 15.63 8.06 12.04
N VAL A 360 15.25 6.81 11.79
CA VAL A 360 15.68 6.02 10.64
C VAL A 360 14.53 6.04 9.63
N ASN A 361 14.63 6.88 8.60
CA ASN A 361 13.68 6.92 7.50
C ASN A 361 14.19 5.97 6.41
N TYR A 362 13.50 4.85 6.22
CA TYR A 362 13.94 3.82 5.29
C TYR A 362 12.86 3.50 4.25
N PRO A 363 13.28 3.31 2.99
CA PRO A 363 12.41 2.76 1.96
C PRO A 363 12.31 1.24 2.19
N ASN A 364 11.13 0.74 2.53
CA ASN A 364 10.90 -0.69 2.68
C ASN A 364 10.81 -1.32 1.28
N ASN A 365 11.58 -2.38 1.04
CA ASN A 365 11.64 -3.06 -0.25
C ASN A 365 10.26 -3.57 -0.70
N VAL A 366 9.45 -4.10 0.22
CA VAL A 366 8.11 -4.62 -0.11
C VAL A 366 7.18 -3.48 -0.54
N ALA A 367 7.20 -2.38 0.20
CA ALA A 367 6.37 -1.21 -0.09
C ALA A 367 6.85 -0.45 -1.35
N THR A 368 8.15 -0.41 -1.59
CA THR A 368 8.74 0.36 -2.69
C THR A 368 8.70 -0.43 -3.99
N GLN A 369 9.09 -1.70 -3.97
CA GLN A 369 9.14 -2.56 -5.16
C GLN A 369 7.84 -3.32 -5.41
N TRP A 370 6.82 -3.12 -4.56
CA TRP A 370 5.52 -3.79 -4.70
C TRP A 370 5.60 -5.32 -4.71
N THR A 371 6.55 -5.90 -3.97
CA THR A 371 6.74 -7.36 -3.95
C THR A 371 5.81 -8.07 -2.97
N GLY A 372 4.90 -7.36 -2.29
CA GLY A 372 3.99 -7.93 -1.29
C GLY A 372 2.73 -7.10 -1.10
N THR A 373 1.84 -7.59 -0.24
CA THR A 373 0.52 -6.97 -0.06
C THR A 373 0.62 -5.68 0.76
N MET A 374 -0.04 -4.63 0.30
CA MET A 374 -0.27 -3.41 1.09
C MET A 374 -1.69 -3.41 1.65
N ALA A 375 -1.83 -3.10 2.93
CA ALA A 375 -3.14 -2.98 3.58
C ALA A 375 -3.77 -1.63 3.20
N MET A 376 -4.17 -1.47 1.94
CA MET A 376 -4.70 -0.20 1.42
C MET A 376 -6.05 0.15 2.03
N ASN A 377 -7.01 -0.77 1.92
CA ASN A 377 -8.36 -0.65 2.42
C ASN A 377 -8.75 -1.92 3.18
N HIS A 378 -9.80 -1.83 4.00
CA HIS A 378 -10.39 -3.02 4.59
C HIS A 378 -10.81 -4.03 3.50
N PRO A 379 -10.68 -5.34 3.75
CA PRO A 379 -11.15 -6.35 2.82
C PRO A 379 -12.63 -6.13 2.51
N THR A 380 -12.98 -6.04 1.23
CA THR A 380 -14.35 -5.69 0.80
C THR A 380 -15.33 -6.86 0.87
N GLY A 381 -14.89 -8.07 1.25
CA GLY A 381 -15.72 -9.28 1.19
C GLY A 381 -15.84 -9.89 -0.21
N TRP A 382 -15.33 -9.23 -1.24
CA TRP A 382 -15.37 -9.70 -2.63
C TRP A 382 -14.10 -10.49 -2.96
N GLY A 383 -14.18 -11.82 -2.98
CA GLY A 383 -13.11 -12.74 -3.34
C GLY A 383 -13.38 -14.17 -2.86
N ASN A 384 -12.55 -15.14 -3.26
CA ASN A 384 -12.68 -16.55 -2.82
C ASN A 384 -12.32 -16.77 -1.34
N SER A 385 -12.03 -15.71 -0.59
CA SER A 385 -11.77 -15.74 0.85
C SER A 385 -13.11 -15.78 1.61
N SER A 386 -13.71 -16.97 1.70
CA SER A 386 -14.93 -17.16 2.49
C SER A 386 -14.63 -16.92 3.98
N VAL A 387 -15.24 -15.85 4.53
CA VAL A 387 -15.15 -15.41 5.93
C VAL A 387 -13.78 -14.81 6.29
N HIS A 388 -13.68 -13.48 6.22
CA HIS A 388 -12.54 -12.77 6.80
C HIS A 388 -12.38 -13.15 8.26
N ASP A 389 -11.19 -13.59 8.65
CA ASP A 389 -10.84 -13.74 10.04
C ASP A 389 -11.12 -12.40 10.75
N LYS A 390 -11.66 -12.42 11.98
CA LYS A 390 -11.86 -11.21 12.79
C LYS A 390 -10.57 -10.39 12.88
N GLN A 391 -9.42 -11.05 12.78
CA GLN A 391 -8.12 -10.39 12.74
C GLN A 391 -7.93 -9.51 11.49
N GLU A 392 -8.44 -9.91 10.33
CA GLU A 392 -8.34 -9.11 9.10
C GLU A 392 -9.25 -7.89 9.10
N MET A 393 -10.47 -8.03 9.63
CA MET A 393 -11.39 -6.89 9.77
C MET A 393 -10.86 -5.84 10.76
N ASN A 394 -10.14 -6.28 11.79
CA ASN A 394 -9.49 -5.38 12.75
C ASN A 394 -8.09 -4.91 12.27
N ARG A 395 -7.63 -5.35 11.10
CA ARG A 395 -6.34 -4.91 10.54
C ARG A 395 -6.50 -3.47 10.11
N LYS A 396 -5.56 -2.63 10.54
CA LYS A 396 -5.48 -1.24 10.12
C LYS A 396 -4.98 -1.12 8.70
N THR A 397 -5.57 -0.19 7.99
CA THR A 397 -5.33 0.04 6.59
C THR A 397 -4.96 1.50 6.34
N PHE A 398 -4.34 1.79 5.20
CA PHE A 398 -3.95 3.15 4.84
C PHE A 398 -5.16 4.09 4.70
N SER A 399 -6.34 3.56 4.37
CA SER A 399 -7.59 4.34 4.39
C SER A 399 -8.05 4.73 5.80
N ASP A 400 -7.62 4.03 6.85
CA ASP A 400 -8.06 4.30 8.24
C ASP A 400 -7.13 5.27 8.98
N GLU A 401 -5.91 5.46 8.47
CA GLU A 401 -4.82 6.27 9.06
C GLU A 401 -4.35 7.37 8.09
N ASP A 402 -5.27 7.78 7.22
CA ASP A 402 -5.08 8.61 6.04
C ASP A 402 -4.29 9.90 6.30
N SER A 403 -4.68 10.71 7.28
CA SER A 403 -4.06 12.02 7.48
C SER A 403 -2.68 11.99 8.16
N ILE A 404 -2.41 11.00 9.00
CA ILE A 404 -1.15 10.92 9.75
C ILE A 404 0.00 10.50 8.84
N MET A 405 -0.29 9.62 7.90
CA MET A 405 0.71 8.92 7.10
C MET A 405 0.79 9.45 5.68
N LEU A 406 -0.34 9.55 4.98
CA LEU A 406 -0.36 9.79 3.53
C LEU A 406 -0.30 11.27 3.13
N GLY A 407 -0.19 12.17 4.11
CA GLY A 407 -0.15 13.61 3.89
C GLY A 407 -1.49 14.26 4.19
N ASN A 408 -1.83 15.30 3.42
CA ASN A 408 -3.14 15.93 3.52
C ASN A 408 -4.23 15.06 2.86
N MET A 409 -5.50 15.39 3.09
CA MET A 409 -6.64 14.61 2.61
C MET A 409 -6.69 14.46 1.08
N SER A 410 -6.24 15.46 0.33
CA SER A 410 -6.18 15.41 -1.13
C SER A 410 -5.13 14.40 -1.61
N GLU A 411 -3.93 14.47 -1.01
CA GLU A 411 -2.83 13.53 -1.26
C GLU A 411 -3.24 12.10 -0.96
N THR A 412 -3.86 11.87 0.19
CA THR A 412 -4.39 10.56 0.57
C THR A 412 -5.36 10.02 -0.47
N LYS A 413 -6.39 10.80 -0.83
CA LYS A 413 -7.40 10.39 -1.80
C LYS A 413 -6.77 10.06 -3.16
N ASN A 414 -5.80 10.87 -3.60
CA ASN A 414 -5.08 10.61 -4.84
C ASN A 414 -4.30 9.28 -4.78
N ARG A 415 -3.59 8.99 -3.69
CA ARG A 415 -2.88 7.71 -3.51
C ARG A 415 -3.84 6.52 -3.50
N LEU A 416 -4.93 6.60 -2.72
CA LEU A 416 -5.92 5.53 -2.63
C LEU A 416 -6.63 5.31 -3.97
N ALA A 417 -6.91 6.37 -4.73
CA ALA A 417 -7.52 6.27 -6.06
C ALA A 417 -6.59 5.62 -7.08
N ARG A 418 -5.31 6.03 -7.12
CA ARG A 418 -4.28 5.39 -7.94
C ARG A 418 -4.18 3.90 -7.61
N GLU A 419 -4.22 3.53 -6.33
CA GLU A 419 -4.19 2.13 -5.94
C GLU A 419 -5.42 1.34 -6.35
N ALA A 420 -6.62 1.91 -6.21
CA ALA A 420 -7.82 1.25 -6.68
C ALA A 420 -7.77 0.98 -8.20
N ILE A 421 -7.16 1.89 -8.98
CA ILE A 421 -6.97 1.72 -10.43
C ILE A 421 -5.96 0.61 -10.72
N MET A 422 -4.82 0.58 -10.02
CA MET A 422 -3.78 -0.43 -10.20
C MET A 422 -4.29 -1.83 -9.82
N ASP A 423 -4.96 -1.97 -8.67
CA ASP A 423 -5.58 -3.23 -8.24
C ASP A 423 -6.65 -3.72 -9.24
N PHE A 424 -7.48 -2.82 -9.77
CA PHE A 424 -8.45 -3.15 -10.81
C PHE A 424 -7.77 -3.63 -12.09
N HIS A 425 -6.72 -2.94 -12.53
CA HIS A 425 -5.94 -3.36 -13.68
C HIS A 425 -5.34 -4.75 -13.50
N ASP A 426 -4.68 -5.00 -12.36
CA ASP A 426 -4.00 -6.27 -12.12
C ASP A 426 -4.99 -7.44 -12.07
N LYS A 427 -6.18 -7.23 -11.50
CA LYS A 427 -7.28 -8.21 -11.55
C LYS A 427 -7.73 -8.51 -12.97
N LEU A 428 -7.83 -7.50 -13.83
CA LEU A 428 -8.19 -7.69 -15.23
C LEU A 428 -7.10 -8.41 -16.02
N ALA A 429 -5.83 -8.03 -15.82
CA ALA A 429 -4.70 -8.71 -16.41
C ALA A 429 -4.66 -10.20 -16.02
N GLN A 430 -4.93 -10.53 -14.75
CA GLN A 430 -4.99 -11.91 -14.26
C GLN A 430 -6.07 -12.77 -14.95
N VAL A 431 -7.17 -12.18 -15.38
CA VAL A 431 -8.23 -12.89 -16.15
C VAL A 431 -8.01 -12.83 -17.66
N GLY A 432 -6.82 -12.39 -18.11
CA GLY A 432 -6.45 -12.28 -19.52
C GLY A 432 -7.05 -11.07 -20.24
N ILE A 433 -7.66 -10.14 -19.51
CA ILE A 433 -8.17 -8.88 -20.04
C ILE A 433 -7.03 -7.86 -19.94
N ASN A 434 -6.31 -7.69 -21.04
CA ASN A 434 -5.35 -6.61 -21.16
C ASN A 434 -6.12 -5.31 -21.46
N LEU A 435 -6.38 -4.53 -20.41
CA LEU A 435 -6.62 -3.11 -20.61
C LEU A 435 -5.31 -2.48 -21.08
N ASP A 436 -5.40 -1.60 -22.06
CA ASP A 436 -4.27 -0.77 -22.47
C ASP A 436 -3.99 0.23 -21.35
N THR A 437 -3.36 -0.23 -20.27
CA THR A 437 -2.83 0.62 -19.21
C THR A 437 -1.81 1.57 -19.76
N THR A 438 -1.15 1.24 -20.86
CA THR A 438 -0.38 2.22 -21.63
C THR A 438 -1.24 3.42 -21.98
N LYS A 439 -2.51 3.35 -22.41
CA LYS A 439 -3.32 4.58 -22.63
C LYS A 439 -3.73 5.32 -21.35
N VAL A 440 -3.93 4.60 -20.24
CA VAL A 440 -4.31 5.20 -18.95
C VAL A 440 -3.10 5.85 -18.27
N LEU A 441 -1.92 5.25 -18.41
CA LEU A 441 -0.63 5.71 -17.92
C LEU A 441 0.13 6.59 -18.94
N GLN A 442 -0.15 6.55 -20.25
CA GLN A 442 0.42 7.43 -21.30
C GLN A 442 -0.14 8.85 -21.22
N MET A 443 -1.22 9.07 -20.47
CA MET A 443 -1.54 10.42 -20.00
C MET A 443 -0.47 10.97 -19.04
N MET A 444 0.37 10.11 -18.45
CA MET A 444 1.58 10.46 -17.72
C MET A 444 2.79 10.24 -18.64
N THR A 445 3.02 11.19 -19.56
CA THR A 445 4.25 11.26 -20.36
C THR A 445 5.03 12.50 -19.94
N PHE A 446 6.34 12.36 -19.73
CA PHE A 446 7.24 13.51 -19.56
C PHE A 446 7.97 13.74 -20.87
N THR A 447 7.97 14.99 -21.30
CA THR A 447 8.76 15.46 -22.43
C THR A 447 10.04 16.03 -21.82
N ASN A 448 11.20 15.45 -22.14
CA ASN A 448 12.47 15.99 -21.66
C ASN A 448 12.71 17.41 -22.23
N ASP A 449 13.75 18.10 -21.76
CA ASP A 449 14.09 19.45 -22.22
C ASP A 449 14.32 19.55 -23.74
N ASP A 450 14.58 18.41 -24.40
CA ASP A 450 14.78 18.29 -25.85
C ASP A 450 13.52 17.92 -26.64
N GLY A 451 12.35 17.83 -26.00
CA GLY A 451 11.10 17.48 -26.68
C GLY A 451 10.88 15.98 -26.90
N GLN A 452 11.75 15.10 -26.36
CA GLN A 452 11.67 13.65 -26.56
C GLN A 452 10.89 12.98 -25.42
N THR A 453 10.04 12.03 -25.81
CA THR A 453 9.33 11.15 -24.87
C THR A 453 10.27 10.03 -24.44
N GLU A 454 10.67 10.04 -23.17
CA GLU A 454 11.48 8.96 -22.58
C GLU A 454 10.67 8.13 -21.58
N HIS A 455 11.01 6.85 -21.47
CA HIS A 455 10.39 5.93 -20.50
C HIS A 455 11.25 5.82 -19.25
N TRP A 456 10.91 6.58 -18.21
CA TRP A 456 11.55 6.54 -16.88
C TRP A 456 11.69 5.13 -16.29
N TRP A 457 10.78 4.21 -16.62
CA TRP A 457 10.88 2.81 -16.21
C TRP A 457 12.16 2.13 -16.71
N SER A 458 12.61 2.44 -17.94
CA SER A 458 13.84 1.86 -18.51
C SER A 458 15.07 2.36 -17.77
N TRP A 459 15.08 3.65 -17.41
CA TRP A 459 16.13 4.25 -16.58
C TRP A 459 16.15 3.66 -15.18
N TYR A 460 14.99 3.45 -14.56
CA TYR A 460 14.89 2.80 -13.27
C TYR A 460 15.37 1.35 -13.32
N GLU A 461 14.97 0.57 -14.33
CA GLU A 461 15.46 -0.80 -14.53
C GLU A 461 16.97 -0.86 -14.74
N TRP A 462 17.53 0.05 -15.54
CA TRP A 462 18.97 0.21 -15.68
C TRP A 462 19.64 0.50 -14.33
N TYR A 463 19.13 1.46 -13.58
CA TYR A 463 19.67 1.87 -12.28
C TYR A 463 19.52 0.78 -11.22
N ARG A 464 18.41 0.03 -11.23
CA ARG A 464 18.21 -1.17 -10.41
C ARG A 464 19.27 -2.21 -10.76
N ASN A 465 19.48 -2.51 -12.04
CA ASN A 465 20.54 -3.44 -12.45
C ASN A 465 21.92 -2.94 -12.00
N LEU A 466 22.19 -1.64 -12.07
CA LEU A 466 23.41 -1.02 -11.59
C LEU A 466 23.62 -1.21 -10.08
N CYS A 467 22.60 -0.87 -9.27
CA CYS A 467 22.63 -1.06 -7.83
C CYS A 467 22.85 -2.54 -7.46
N SER A 468 22.32 -3.48 -8.25
CA SER A 468 22.39 -4.93 -7.95
C SER A 468 23.83 -5.45 -7.98
N LYS A 469 24.69 -4.81 -8.80
CA LYS A 469 26.12 -5.10 -8.89
C LYS A 469 26.82 -4.80 -7.56
N THR A 470 26.39 -3.76 -6.84
CA THR A 470 26.98 -3.37 -5.55
C THR A 470 26.26 -3.96 -4.34
N PHE A 471 25.00 -4.39 -4.49
CA PHE A 471 24.19 -4.95 -3.42
C PHE A 471 24.76 -6.27 -2.91
N ILE A 472 24.98 -6.43 -1.61
CA ILE A 472 25.43 -7.70 -1.02
C ILE A 472 24.39 -8.17 -0.03
N HIS A 473 23.71 -9.28 -0.35
CA HIS A 473 22.69 -9.83 0.52
C HIS A 473 23.33 -10.63 1.66
N ILE A 474 23.27 -10.08 2.88
CA ILE A 474 23.62 -10.78 4.12
C ILE A 474 22.36 -10.91 4.97
N THR A 475 22.02 -12.14 5.36
CA THR A 475 20.91 -12.41 6.27
C THR A 475 21.35 -12.37 7.73
N LYS A 476 20.43 -12.06 8.64
CA LYS A 476 20.66 -12.15 10.09
C LYS A 476 21.08 -13.57 10.52
N ASN A 477 20.51 -14.59 9.88
CA ASN A 477 20.86 -15.98 10.14
C ASN A 477 22.30 -16.32 9.73
N GLN A 478 22.78 -15.80 8.60
CA GLN A 478 24.18 -15.99 8.20
C GLN A 478 25.14 -15.33 9.19
N LEU A 479 24.90 -14.05 9.55
CA LEU A 479 25.70 -13.35 10.57
C LEU A 479 25.75 -14.13 11.88
N HIS A 480 24.62 -14.64 12.34
CA HIS A 480 24.55 -15.46 13.53
C HIS A 480 25.33 -16.76 13.46
N GLN A 481 25.20 -17.49 12.36
CA GLN A 481 25.90 -18.75 12.19
C GLN A 481 27.41 -18.51 12.22
N THR A 482 27.88 -17.46 11.55
CA THR A 482 29.29 -17.08 11.55
C THR A 482 29.77 -16.67 12.95
N GLN A 483 29.05 -15.76 13.63
CA GLN A 483 29.41 -15.33 14.99
C GLN A 483 29.48 -16.51 15.97
N ARG A 484 28.50 -17.43 15.95
CA ARG A 484 28.51 -18.63 16.80
C ARG A 484 29.71 -19.54 16.50
N GLN A 485 30.10 -19.68 15.24
CA GLN A 485 31.26 -20.47 14.85
C GLN A 485 32.57 -19.85 15.38
N LEU A 486 32.69 -18.52 15.29
CA LEU A 486 33.86 -17.80 15.79
C LEU A 486 33.95 -17.84 17.33
N ASP A 487 32.83 -17.68 18.03
CA ASP A 487 32.79 -17.77 19.49
C ASP A 487 33.08 -19.20 19.98
N PHE A 488 32.58 -20.22 19.27
CA PHE A 488 32.92 -21.61 19.57
C PHE A 488 34.42 -21.87 19.47
N ARG A 489 35.09 -21.35 18.42
CA ARG A 489 36.56 -21.43 18.27
C ARG A 489 37.30 -20.76 19.43
N LYS A 490 36.80 -19.62 19.92
CA LYS A 490 37.40 -18.92 21.07
C LYS A 490 37.30 -19.72 22.38
N SER A 491 36.17 -20.40 22.59
CA SER A 491 35.93 -21.20 23.80
C SER A 491 36.64 -22.56 23.80
N SER A 492 36.96 -23.10 22.62
CA SER A 492 37.60 -24.41 22.47
C SER A 492 39.12 -24.28 22.45
N ARG A 493 39.75 -24.22 23.63
CA ARG A 493 41.19 -24.57 23.80
C ARG A 493 41.47 -26.08 23.63
N LEU A 494 40.61 -26.81 22.95
CA LEU A 494 40.80 -28.22 22.63
C LEU A 494 41.36 -28.33 21.20
N PRO A 495 42.32 -29.24 20.95
CA PRO A 495 42.97 -29.36 19.65
C PRO A 495 41.92 -29.57 18.56
N ALA A 496 42.12 -28.87 17.44
CA ALA A 496 41.22 -28.78 16.30
C ALA A 496 40.48 -30.11 16.06
N PHE A 497 39.19 -30.14 16.40
CA PHE A 497 38.31 -31.10 15.76
C PHE A 497 38.25 -30.69 14.29
N VAL A 498 38.83 -31.55 13.44
CA VAL A 498 38.61 -31.59 11.99
C VAL A 498 37.14 -31.29 11.74
N ALA A 499 36.84 -30.40 10.78
CA ALA A 499 35.49 -30.14 10.33
C ALA A 499 34.83 -31.48 9.95
N VAL A 500 34.08 -32.03 10.89
CA VAL A 500 33.33 -33.26 10.68
C VAL A 500 32.19 -32.87 9.74
N GLU A 501 32.21 -33.42 8.53
CA GLU A 501 31.03 -33.53 7.67
C GLU A 501 29.79 -33.78 8.55
N ARG A 502 28.75 -32.95 8.39
CA ARG A 502 27.55 -32.98 9.23
C ARG A 502 26.72 -34.25 8.97
N HIS A 503 27.20 -35.38 9.47
CA HIS A 503 26.49 -36.64 9.52
C HIS A 503 25.55 -36.63 10.73
N ALA A 504 24.28 -36.97 10.54
CA ALA A 504 23.32 -37.05 11.64
C ALA A 504 23.65 -38.23 12.56
N VAL A 505 23.82 -37.97 13.85
CA VAL A 505 24.10 -38.99 14.86
C VAL A 505 22.83 -39.23 15.68
N MET A 506 22.17 -40.37 15.46
CA MET A 506 20.94 -40.76 16.15
C MET A 506 21.26 -41.73 17.29
N GLN A 507 20.72 -41.49 18.48
CA GLN A 507 20.83 -42.43 19.60
C GLN A 507 19.86 -43.60 19.45
N ARG A 508 20.38 -44.83 19.55
CA ARG A 508 19.55 -46.04 19.66
C ARG A 508 19.33 -46.37 21.13
N SER A 509 18.10 -46.20 21.60
CA SER A 509 17.64 -46.70 22.90
C SER A 509 17.03 -48.07 22.67
N ASP A 510 17.84 -49.12 22.75
CA ASP A 510 17.29 -50.46 22.93
C ASP A 510 16.95 -50.57 24.42
N ASP A 511 15.66 -50.69 24.71
CA ASP A 511 15.18 -50.69 26.09
C ASP A 511 15.61 -51.98 26.79
N ILE A 512 15.99 -51.78 28.06
CA ILE A 512 16.28 -52.75 29.11
C ILE A 512 17.68 -53.41 29.08
N SER A 513 18.57 -52.78 29.86
CA SER A 513 19.59 -53.40 30.74
C SER A 513 21.05 -53.57 30.32
N ASP A 514 21.65 -52.73 29.45
CA ASP A 514 23.13 -52.69 29.42
C ASP A 514 23.77 -51.39 28.90
N LEU A 515 24.93 -51.09 29.49
CA LEU A 515 25.72 -49.84 29.51
C LEU A 515 26.37 -49.39 28.18
N HIS A 516 25.81 -49.73 27.03
CA HIS A 516 26.40 -49.39 25.73
C HIS A 516 25.40 -48.73 24.77
N THR A 517 25.19 -47.43 24.92
CA THR A 517 24.46 -46.64 23.92
C THR A 517 25.21 -46.67 22.60
N ARG A 518 24.67 -47.39 21.59
CA ARG A 518 25.21 -47.36 20.23
C ARG A 518 24.59 -46.20 19.47
N TYR A 519 25.43 -45.44 18.77
CA TYR A 519 25.01 -44.33 17.93
C TYR A 519 24.94 -44.78 16.48
N TRP A 520 23.85 -44.41 15.78
CA TRP A 520 23.73 -44.56 14.34
C TRP A 520 24.21 -43.26 13.70
N ARG A 521 25.24 -43.34 12.86
CA ARG A 521 25.68 -42.21 12.06
C ARG A 521 25.14 -42.40 10.65
N VAL A 522 24.12 -41.62 10.28
CA VAL A 522 23.55 -41.68 8.93
C VAL A 522 24.51 -40.99 7.97
N GLN A 523 24.92 -41.70 6.93
CA GLN A 523 25.87 -41.25 5.93
C GLN A 523 25.16 -40.66 4.70
N ALA A 524 24.12 -41.33 4.20
CA ALA A 524 23.33 -40.88 3.05
C ALA A 524 21.89 -41.40 3.09
N VAL A 525 20.96 -40.68 2.44
CA VAL A 525 19.64 -41.24 2.08
C VAL A 525 19.76 -41.87 0.71
N VAL A 526 19.58 -43.19 0.62
CA VAL A 526 19.73 -43.94 -0.63
C VAL A 526 18.44 -43.89 -1.45
N ASP A 527 17.29 -44.05 -0.79
CA ASP A 527 15.99 -44.07 -1.47
C ASP A 527 14.85 -43.66 -0.51
N ARG A 528 13.68 -43.32 -1.07
CA ARG A 528 12.44 -43.09 -0.34
C ARG A 528 11.27 -43.80 -1.03
N SER A 529 10.46 -44.51 -0.25
CA SER A 529 9.23 -45.15 -0.73
C SER A 529 8.03 -44.71 0.12
N PHE A 530 6.84 -44.95 -0.41
CA PHE A 530 5.59 -44.79 0.33
C PHE A 530 4.97 -46.17 0.53
N GLU A 531 4.92 -46.62 1.78
CA GLU A 531 4.43 -47.95 2.16
C GLU A 531 3.41 -47.81 3.28
N ASP A 532 2.25 -48.46 3.14
CA ASP A 532 1.17 -48.45 4.14
C ASP A 532 0.76 -47.05 4.64
N GLY A 533 0.69 -46.08 3.72
CA GLY A 533 0.31 -44.70 4.07
C GLY A 533 1.41 -43.89 4.76
N LYS A 534 2.65 -44.38 4.81
CA LYS A 534 3.78 -43.74 5.48
C LYS A 534 4.99 -43.61 4.57
N VAL A 535 5.74 -42.53 4.75
CA VAL A 535 7.04 -42.37 4.10
C VAL A 535 8.07 -43.24 4.82
N VAL A 536 8.80 -44.02 4.04
CA VAL A 536 9.92 -44.86 4.47
C VAL A 536 11.18 -44.34 3.79
N TRP A 537 12.26 -44.22 4.56
CA TRP A 537 13.58 -43.84 4.06
C TRP A 537 14.54 -45.02 4.15
N PHE A 538 15.29 -45.24 3.08
CA PHE A 538 16.39 -46.19 3.05
C PHE A 538 17.68 -45.41 3.23
N VAL A 539 18.42 -45.68 4.30
CA VAL A 539 19.61 -44.89 4.67
C VAL A 539 20.85 -45.77 4.81
N GLU A 540 21.99 -45.24 4.40
CA GLU A 540 23.29 -45.83 4.65
C GLU A 540 23.78 -45.40 6.04
N ILE A 541 24.24 -46.36 6.85
CA ILE A 541 24.79 -46.07 8.19
C ILE A 541 26.30 -46.27 8.14
N SER A 542 27.04 -45.27 8.61
CA SER A 542 28.50 -45.31 8.66
C SER A 542 28.99 -46.53 9.46
N GLY A 543 29.80 -47.37 8.80
CA GLY A 543 30.32 -48.61 9.37
C GLY A 543 29.38 -49.82 9.24
N SER A 544 28.32 -49.73 8.44
CA SER A 544 27.41 -50.81 8.09
C SER A 544 27.31 -50.93 6.57
N ASP A 545 27.52 -52.13 6.02
CA ASP A 545 27.30 -52.40 4.59
C ASP A 545 25.81 -52.56 4.25
N GLU A 546 24.94 -52.61 5.27
CA GLU A 546 23.49 -52.73 5.09
C GLU A 546 22.80 -51.36 5.06
N ILE A 547 21.95 -51.16 4.05
CA ILE A 547 20.98 -50.07 3.97
C ILE A 547 19.87 -50.33 4.98
N GLN A 548 19.68 -49.39 5.91
CA GLN A 548 18.68 -49.50 6.96
C GLN A 548 17.39 -48.78 6.56
N LYS A 549 16.27 -49.48 6.76
CA LYS A 549 14.93 -48.93 6.54
C LYS A 549 14.46 -48.19 7.78
N ILE A 550 14.25 -46.88 7.66
CA ILE A 550 13.81 -46.00 8.73
C ILE A 550 12.45 -45.40 8.39
N SER A 551 11.54 -45.38 9.37
CA SER A 551 10.27 -44.68 9.31
C SER A 551 10.05 -43.90 10.60
N ASN A 552 9.01 -43.07 10.64
CA ASN A 552 8.63 -42.32 11.85
C ASN A 552 8.33 -43.20 13.08
N THR A 553 8.20 -44.52 12.90
CA THR A 553 8.02 -45.52 13.96
C THR A 553 9.31 -46.26 14.36
N THR A 554 10.43 -46.08 13.64
CA THR A 554 11.71 -46.72 13.97
C THR A 554 12.19 -46.28 15.36
N ALA A 555 12.68 -47.22 16.17
CA ALA A 555 13.01 -46.98 17.57
C ALA A 555 13.96 -45.79 17.80
N CYS A 556 14.95 -45.60 16.91
CA CYS A 556 15.88 -44.47 16.98
C CYS A 556 15.24 -43.10 16.72
N LEU A 557 14.07 -43.00 16.08
CA LEU A 557 13.34 -41.74 15.84
C LEU A 557 12.20 -41.48 16.83
N LYS A 558 12.05 -42.32 17.87
CA LYS A 558 11.04 -42.12 18.92
C LYS A 558 11.36 -40.91 19.80
N THR A 559 12.63 -40.53 19.94
CA THR A 559 12.99 -39.32 20.71
C THR A 559 12.77 -38.06 19.85
N PRO A 560 12.22 -36.98 20.42
CA PRO A 560 12.02 -35.72 19.69
C PRO A 560 13.32 -35.18 19.07
N ASN A 561 14.46 -35.32 19.77
CA ASN A 561 15.76 -34.85 19.29
C ASN A 561 16.24 -35.59 18.02
N ASN A 562 16.17 -36.93 18.00
CA ASN A 562 16.59 -37.69 16.82
C ASN A 562 15.67 -37.42 15.62
N ARG A 563 14.38 -37.17 15.87
CA ARG A 563 13.43 -36.78 14.81
C ARG A 563 13.81 -35.44 14.18
N VAL A 564 14.14 -34.43 14.98
CA VAL A 564 14.57 -33.12 14.49
C VAL A 564 15.88 -33.23 13.70
N LEU A 565 16.87 -33.97 14.22
CA LEU A 565 18.16 -34.17 13.56
C LEU A 565 18.00 -34.88 12.20
N PHE A 566 17.16 -35.91 12.14
CA PHE A 566 16.92 -36.64 10.90
C PHE A 566 16.15 -35.82 9.86
N GLN A 567 15.16 -35.03 10.29
CA GLN A 567 14.44 -34.10 9.39
C GLN A 567 15.36 -33.02 8.81
N GLN A 568 16.27 -32.48 9.61
CA GLN A 568 17.28 -31.51 9.14
C GLN A 568 18.26 -32.14 8.14
N PHE A 569 18.66 -33.39 8.37
CA PHE A 569 19.51 -34.15 7.44
C PHE A 569 18.82 -34.36 6.09
N ILE A 570 17.58 -34.86 6.08
CA ILE A 570 16.80 -35.06 4.84
C ILE A 570 16.61 -33.75 4.07
N ALA A 571 16.29 -32.65 4.76
CA ALA A 571 16.09 -31.36 4.12
C ALA A 571 17.36 -30.90 3.37
N ASN A 572 18.54 -31.07 3.99
CA ASN A 572 19.82 -30.72 3.39
C ASN A 572 20.22 -31.66 2.24
N ASP A 573 20.00 -32.98 2.39
CA ASP A 573 20.35 -33.96 1.36
C ASP A 573 19.49 -33.82 0.09
N ILE A 574 18.18 -33.53 0.24
CA ILE A 574 17.28 -33.22 -0.88
C ILE A 574 17.69 -31.93 -1.60
N LEU A 575 18.21 -30.95 -0.87
CA LEU A 575 18.71 -29.69 -1.44
C LEU A 575 19.99 -29.88 -2.26
N ILE A 576 20.86 -30.81 -1.84
CA ILE A 576 22.13 -31.11 -2.52
C ILE A 576 21.91 -31.98 -3.77
N ASN A 577 20.96 -32.91 -3.74
CA ASN A 577 20.75 -33.88 -4.83
C ASN A 577 19.75 -33.43 -5.93
N LYS A 578 19.26 -32.18 -5.92
CA LYS A 578 18.44 -31.62 -7.01
C LYS A 578 19.29 -30.87 -8.04
N THR A 579 19.86 -31.63 -8.97
CA THR A 579 20.21 -31.11 -10.31
C THR A 579 19.34 -31.85 -11.33
N PRO A 580 18.63 -31.19 -12.26
CA PRO A 580 17.67 -31.87 -13.13
C PRO A 580 18.35 -32.50 -14.35
N THR A 581 18.12 -33.80 -14.54
CA THR A 581 18.25 -34.49 -15.84
C THR A 581 16.86 -34.64 -16.46
N SER A 582 16.77 -34.32 -17.75
CA SER A 582 15.62 -34.33 -18.67
C SER A 582 14.84 -35.64 -18.76
N LEU A 583 13.53 -35.60 -19.09
CA LEU A 583 12.95 -36.45 -20.16
C LEU A 583 11.52 -36.03 -20.61
N GLU A 584 11.16 -36.56 -21.78
CA GLU A 584 10.20 -36.12 -22.81
C GLU A 584 8.74 -36.64 -22.70
N ALA A 585 7.94 -36.22 -23.70
CA ALA A 585 6.49 -36.26 -23.89
C ALA A 585 5.84 -37.62 -24.27
N HIS A 586 4.48 -37.70 -24.16
CA HIS A 586 3.61 -38.49 -25.04
C HIS A 586 2.13 -38.00 -25.06
N ILE A 587 1.54 -37.99 -26.27
CA ILE A 587 0.13 -37.80 -26.73
C ILE A 587 -0.28 -39.17 -27.35
N PRO A 588 -1.54 -39.73 -27.33
CA PRO A 588 -2.76 -39.31 -28.11
C PRO A 588 -4.13 -39.88 -27.61
N PRO A 589 -5.24 -40.05 -28.40
CA PRO A 589 -5.94 -39.20 -29.41
C PRO A 589 -7.50 -39.04 -29.24
N GLN A 590 -8.05 -38.22 -30.13
CA GLN A 590 -9.42 -37.93 -30.63
C GLN A 590 -10.58 -38.96 -30.52
N LEU A 591 -11.83 -38.43 -30.51
CA LEU A 591 -12.97 -39.03 -31.25
C LEU A 591 -14.01 -37.97 -31.69
N GLU A 592 -14.42 -38.05 -32.96
CA GLU A 592 -15.52 -37.33 -33.65
C GLU A 592 -16.89 -37.99 -33.36
N ILE A 593 -18.01 -37.31 -33.67
CA ILE A 593 -19.14 -37.80 -34.49
C ILE A 593 -20.18 -36.67 -34.77
N ASP A 594 -20.64 -36.66 -36.02
CA ASP A 594 -21.69 -35.87 -36.69
C ASP A 594 -23.16 -36.12 -36.25
N ALA A 595 -24.04 -35.14 -36.51
CA ALA A 595 -25.19 -35.22 -37.45
C ALA A 595 -26.52 -34.51 -37.01
N THR A 596 -26.78 -33.35 -37.64
CA THR A 596 -27.90 -32.96 -38.54
C THR A 596 -29.40 -33.34 -38.33
N VAL A 597 -30.27 -32.33 -38.63
CA VAL A 597 -31.66 -32.34 -39.22
C VAL A 597 -32.84 -32.14 -38.22
N THR A 598 -33.97 -31.42 -38.41
CA THR A 598 -34.51 -30.26 -39.20
C THR A 598 -36.05 -30.21 -38.95
N LEU A 599 -36.63 -29.01 -38.69
CA LEU A 599 -38.02 -28.50 -38.94
C LEU A 599 -39.31 -29.23 -38.46
N LEU A 600 -40.25 -28.52 -37.80
CA LEU A 600 -41.49 -27.91 -38.38
C LEU A 600 -42.50 -27.34 -37.35
N PHE A 601 -43.27 -26.36 -37.84
CA PHE A 601 -44.32 -25.46 -37.32
C PHE A 601 -45.59 -26.07 -36.67
N PHE A 602 -46.32 -25.33 -35.77
CA PHE A 602 -47.50 -24.45 -36.04
C PHE A 602 -48.36 -24.12 -34.78
N HIS A 603 -48.91 -22.88 -34.73
CA HIS A 603 -50.23 -22.38 -34.20
C HIS A 603 -50.68 -22.69 -32.75
N ASN A 604 -51.50 -21.89 -32.04
CA ASN A 604 -52.17 -20.58 -32.14
C ASN A 604 -52.91 -20.38 -30.79
N ASN A 605 -53.22 -19.11 -30.44
CA ASN A 605 -54.43 -18.66 -29.69
C ASN A 605 -54.61 -19.13 -28.23
N ASP A 606 -55.31 -18.47 -27.31
CA ASP A 606 -56.11 -17.23 -27.23
C ASP A 606 -56.38 -16.99 -25.72
N ASP A 607 -56.81 -15.76 -25.38
CA ASP A 607 -57.71 -15.40 -24.26
C ASP A 607 -57.23 -15.53 -22.80
N CYS A 608 -57.72 -14.80 -21.79
CA CYS A 608 -58.37 -13.50 -21.59
C CYS A 608 -58.64 -13.38 -20.06
N ASP A 609 -59.01 -12.18 -19.61
CA ASP A 609 -59.83 -11.87 -18.41
C ASP A 609 -59.19 -11.52 -17.04
N SER A 610 -59.19 -10.20 -16.78
CA SER A 610 -59.82 -9.40 -15.69
C SER A 610 -60.37 -10.12 -14.41
N GLU A 611 -60.31 -9.59 -13.18
CA GLU A 611 -60.98 -8.38 -12.64
C GLU A 611 -60.65 -8.11 -11.13
N GLN A 612 -60.68 -6.83 -10.73
CA GLN A 612 -61.26 -6.18 -9.51
C GLN A 612 -60.75 -6.40 -8.04
N VAL A 613 -60.02 -5.39 -7.50
CA VAL A 613 -60.31 -4.36 -6.41
C VAL A 613 -61.39 -4.72 -5.33
N PRO A 614 -61.28 -4.43 -3.97
CA PRO A 614 -61.16 -3.06 -3.41
C PRO A 614 -60.60 -2.76 -1.96
N VAL A 615 -60.06 -1.53 -1.86
CA VAL A 615 -60.12 -0.40 -0.88
C VAL A 615 -60.71 -0.54 0.56
N GLN A 616 -60.05 0.11 1.55
CA GLN A 616 -60.69 0.88 2.64
C GLN A 616 -59.82 2.02 3.22
N GLN A 617 -60.46 3.13 3.60
CA GLN A 617 -59.92 4.41 4.13
C GLN A 617 -60.19 4.58 5.64
N HIS A 618 -59.43 5.44 6.35
CA HIS A 618 -59.96 6.51 7.24
C HIS A 618 -58.86 7.52 7.69
N ALA A 619 -59.29 8.74 8.05
CA ALA A 619 -58.55 10.00 8.17
C ALA A 619 -58.36 10.51 9.62
N THR A 620 -57.49 11.51 9.85
CA THR A 620 -57.79 12.77 10.59
C THR A 620 -56.63 13.78 10.60
N SER A 621 -57.00 15.05 10.77
CA SER A 621 -56.31 16.31 10.51
C SER A 621 -55.68 16.97 11.75
N ALA A 622 -54.44 17.47 11.62
CA ALA A 622 -53.89 18.60 12.39
C ALA A 622 -52.63 19.11 11.65
N GLY A 623 -52.80 20.10 10.78
CA GLY A 623 -51.72 20.75 10.04
C GLY A 623 -51.82 22.25 10.21
N GLU A 624 -50.66 22.92 10.13
CA GLU A 624 -50.43 24.37 10.22
C GLU A 624 -49.97 24.86 11.61
N ASN A 625 -48.73 24.49 11.95
CA ASN A 625 -47.72 25.32 12.66
C ASN A 625 -46.40 24.56 12.95
N PHE A 626 -46.26 23.31 12.53
CA PHE A 626 -45.10 22.48 12.86
C PHE A 626 -43.82 22.72 12.03
N GLN A 627 -43.78 23.69 11.11
CA GLN A 627 -42.71 23.72 10.09
C GLN A 627 -41.50 24.62 10.39
N ASN A 628 -41.53 25.43 11.47
CA ASN A 628 -40.41 26.32 11.81
C ASN A 628 -39.64 25.95 13.10
N ASP A 629 -40.12 25.01 13.91
CA ASP A 629 -39.48 24.64 15.19
C ASP A 629 -38.48 23.46 15.08
N ILE A 630 -38.19 22.98 13.87
CA ILE A 630 -37.47 21.70 13.66
C ILE A 630 -35.93 21.85 13.65
N TRP A 631 -35.37 23.07 13.74
CA TRP A 631 -33.91 23.27 13.58
C TRP A 631 -33.24 24.06 14.71
N GLU A 632 -33.69 23.88 15.96
CA GLU A 632 -32.95 24.42 17.11
C GLU A 632 -31.76 23.52 17.48
N ILE A 633 -30.56 24.11 17.54
CA ILE A 633 -29.35 23.43 18.01
C ILE A 633 -29.41 23.29 19.54
N GLU A 634 -29.36 22.06 20.04
CA GLU A 634 -29.26 21.78 21.47
C GLU A 634 -27.82 21.91 21.97
N ASN A 635 -26.87 21.34 21.22
CA ASN A 635 -25.45 21.41 21.57
C ASN A 635 -24.55 21.16 20.35
N ILE A 636 -23.30 21.62 20.42
CA ILE A 636 -22.23 21.22 19.50
C ILE A 636 -21.43 20.12 20.19
N LEU A 637 -21.43 18.92 19.60
CA LEU A 637 -20.81 17.74 20.19
C LEU A 637 -19.35 17.58 19.82
N ASP A 638 -19.00 17.97 18.58
CA ASP A 638 -17.67 17.76 18.02
C ASP A 638 -17.39 18.77 16.89
N MET A 639 -16.12 18.88 16.48
CA MET A 639 -15.70 19.63 15.29
C MET A 639 -14.74 18.80 14.45
N ASP A 640 -14.86 18.90 13.13
CA ASP A 640 -14.03 18.19 12.18
C ASP A 640 -13.73 19.08 10.98
N PHE A 641 -12.61 18.85 10.30
CA PHE A 641 -12.20 19.60 9.13
C PHE A 641 -12.25 18.68 7.92
N THR A 642 -13.35 18.77 7.14
CA THR A 642 -13.56 17.94 5.96
C THR A 642 -13.67 18.79 4.70
N MET A 643 -12.91 18.43 3.66
CA MET A 643 -12.93 19.09 2.34
C MET A 643 -12.71 20.62 2.42
N ASP A 644 -11.69 21.05 3.18
CA ASP A 644 -11.34 22.46 3.37
C ASP A 644 -12.43 23.33 4.03
N THR A 645 -13.45 22.69 4.60
CA THR A 645 -14.51 23.34 5.37
C THR A 645 -14.51 22.82 6.80
N LEU A 646 -14.38 23.74 7.76
CA LEU A 646 -14.62 23.43 9.16
C LEU A 646 -16.11 23.09 9.33
N GLN A 647 -16.41 21.95 9.96
CA GLN A 647 -17.76 21.48 10.23
C GLN A 647 -17.88 21.12 11.72
N TYR A 648 -19.11 21.13 12.23
CA TYR A 648 -19.41 20.74 13.60
C TYR A 648 -20.51 19.71 13.65
N LEU A 649 -20.36 18.74 14.55
CA LEU A 649 -21.39 17.73 14.80
C LEU A 649 -22.44 18.33 15.74
N ILE A 650 -23.60 18.63 15.18
CA ILE A 650 -24.71 19.27 15.88
C ILE A 650 -25.62 18.21 16.51
N LYS A 651 -25.88 18.36 17.81
CA LYS A 651 -27.03 17.77 18.48
C LYS A 651 -28.22 18.71 18.31
N TRP A 652 -29.23 18.26 17.59
CA TRP A 652 -30.47 19.00 17.40
C TRP A 652 -31.41 18.79 18.59
N ARG A 653 -32.25 19.79 18.89
CA ARG A 653 -33.25 19.69 19.95
C ARG A 653 -34.35 18.72 19.54
N GLY A 654 -34.65 17.75 20.40
CA GLY A 654 -35.65 16.69 20.15
C GLY A 654 -35.05 15.40 19.61
N ASP A 655 -35.88 14.51 19.07
CA ASP A 655 -35.47 13.19 18.54
C ASP A 655 -34.93 13.29 17.09
N ILE A 656 -34.14 14.32 16.80
CA ILE A 656 -33.51 14.53 15.49
C ILE A 656 -32.08 13.98 15.55
N PRO A 657 -31.68 13.08 14.62
CA PRO A 657 -30.33 12.54 14.59
C PRO A 657 -29.26 13.63 14.46
N ASN A 658 -28.14 13.46 15.16
CA ASN A 658 -27.00 14.37 15.05
C ASN A 658 -26.52 14.47 13.60
N SER A 659 -26.11 15.65 13.15
CA SER A 659 -25.57 15.85 11.81
C SER A 659 -24.43 16.87 11.78
N TRP A 660 -23.55 16.73 10.79
CA TRP A 660 -22.48 17.69 10.54
C TRP A 660 -23.02 18.92 9.81
N VAL A 661 -22.67 20.11 10.31
CA VAL A 661 -23.07 21.41 9.74
C VAL A 661 -21.83 22.27 9.56
N THR A 662 -21.75 23.04 8.48
CA THR A 662 -20.56 23.84 8.18
C THR A 662 -20.38 25.00 9.16
N HIS A 663 -19.13 25.46 9.32
CA HIS A 663 -18.80 26.60 10.16
C HIS A 663 -19.56 27.85 9.77
N ARG A 664 -19.66 28.12 8.46
CA ARG A 664 -20.44 29.24 7.92
C ARG A 664 -21.91 29.14 8.34
N ASP A 665 -22.52 27.98 8.19
CA ASP A 665 -23.93 27.79 8.55
C ASP A 665 -24.16 27.94 10.06
N ILE A 666 -23.26 27.43 10.90
CA ILE A 666 -23.39 27.60 12.36
C ILE A 666 -23.14 29.05 12.79
N GLU A 667 -22.20 29.74 12.17
CA GLU A 667 -21.94 31.14 12.43
C GLU A 667 -23.12 32.03 12.00
N GLU A 668 -23.77 31.69 10.89
CA GLU A 668 -24.94 32.41 10.36
C GLU A 668 -26.22 32.10 11.15
N TYR A 669 -26.49 30.83 11.46
CA TYR A 669 -27.79 30.39 12.00
C TYR A 669 -27.78 30.14 13.52
N ALA A 670 -26.62 29.91 14.14
CA ALA A 670 -26.52 29.60 15.57
C ALA A 670 -25.24 30.15 16.26
N PRO A 671 -24.93 31.45 16.11
CA PRO A 671 -23.69 32.04 16.65
C PRO A 671 -23.57 31.91 18.18
N SER A 672 -24.69 31.83 18.91
CA SER A 672 -24.70 31.63 20.36
C SER A 672 -24.24 30.22 20.77
N ALA A 673 -24.67 29.18 20.05
CA ALA A 673 -24.24 27.80 20.31
C ALA A 673 -22.74 27.64 20.01
N LEU A 674 -22.26 28.31 18.96
CA LEU A 674 -20.84 28.35 18.63
C LEU A 674 -20.01 29.08 19.69
N ALA A 675 -20.48 30.22 20.19
CA ALA A 675 -19.82 30.95 21.26
C ALA A 675 -19.76 30.13 22.57
N GLU A 676 -20.84 29.43 22.91
CA GLU A 676 -20.87 28.52 24.06
C GLU A 676 -19.88 27.38 23.89
N TYR A 677 -19.87 26.72 22.73
CA TYR A 677 -18.90 25.65 22.43
C TYR A 677 -17.46 26.15 22.52
N ARG A 678 -17.13 27.32 21.93
CA ARG A 678 -15.81 27.97 22.05
C ARG A 678 -15.42 28.22 23.50
N SER A 679 -16.37 28.65 24.33
CA SER A 679 -16.15 28.84 25.77
C SER A 679 -15.91 27.53 26.51
N GLN A 680 -16.53 26.43 26.08
CA GLN A 680 -16.36 25.11 26.70
C GLN A 680 -15.00 24.48 26.36
N ILE A 681 -14.52 24.61 25.12
CA ILE A 681 -13.24 24.03 24.68
C ILE A 681 -12.02 24.92 24.96
N GLY A 682 -12.25 26.20 25.29
CA GLY A 682 -11.23 27.21 25.50
C GLY A 682 -10.77 27.87 24.19
N GLU A 683 -10.75 29.21 24.17
CA GLU A 683 -10.43 30.04 22.99
C GLU A 683 -9.04 29.71 22.39
N THR A 684 -8.09 29.32 23.24
CA THR A 684 -6.73 28.90 22.84
C THR A 684 -6.71 27.57 22.08
N ASN A 685 -7.56 26.60 22.45
CA ASN A 685 -7.67 25.33 21.71
C ASN A 685 -8.40 25.52 20.39
N TYR A 686 -9.42 26.38 20.37
CA TYR A 686 -10.14 26.72 19.14
C TYR A 686 -9.22 27.36 18.09
N LEU A 687 -8.41 28.35 18.52
CA LEU A 687 -7.46 29.03 17.65
C LEU A 687 -6.29 28.13 17.25
N ALA A 688 -5.80 27.24 18.13
CA ALA A 688 -4.74 26.29 17.77
C ALA A 688 -5.16 25.27 16.68
N THR A 689 -6.46 24.99 16.53
CA THR A 689 -7.01 24.17 15.44
C THR A 689 -7.16 24.96 14.13
N LEU A 690 -7.39 26.28 14.22
CA LEU A 690 -7.47 27.19 13.07
C LEU A 690 -6.10 27.61 12.52
N PHE A 691 -5.08 27.75 13.39
CA PHE A 691 -3.72 28.19 13.02
C PHE A 691 -2.79 27.07 12.51
N ASP A 692 -3.27 25.83 12.39
CA ASP A 692 -2.58 24.77 11.62
C ASP A 692 -2.86 24.89 10.10
N LEU A 693 -3.56 25.96 9.67
CA LEU A 693 -3.76 26.35 8.28
C LEU A 693 -2.68 27.36 7.88
N ASP A 694 -1.87 27.04 6.86
CA ASP A 694 -1.03 28.02 6.17
C ASP A 694 -1.92 29.17 5.64
N ASP A 695 -1.44 30.42 5.77
CA ASP A 695 -2.10 31.65 5.30
C ASP A 695 -2.39 31.66 3.77
N ASP A 696 -1.89 30.69 3.01
CA ASP A 696 -1.98 30.63 1.54
C ASP A 696 -3.28 29.98 1.00
N ILE A 697 -4.13 29.39 1.84
CA ILE A 697 -5.30 28.60 1.36
C ILE A 697 -6.64 29.38 1.40
N ILE A 698 -6.72 30.51 2.09
CA ILE A 698 -7.97 31.30 2.21
C ILE A 698 -8.10 32.26 1.02
N GLY A 699 -8.34 31.70 -0.17
CA GLY A 699 -8.27 32.49 -1.40
C GLY A 699 -8.97 31.94 -2.63
N SER A 700 -10.08 31.19 -2.53
CA SER A 700 -11.06 31.16 -3.64
C SER A 700 -12.44 30.69 -3.18
N SER A 701 -13.45 31.53 -3.41
CA SER A 701 -14.86 31.22 -3.21
C SER A 701 -15.42 30.51 -4.44
N SER A 702 -15.88 29.28 -4.30
CA SER A 702 -16.85 28.69 -5.24
C SER A 702 -18.20 28.56 -4.54
N GLU A 703 -19.16 29.35 -5.00
CA GLU A 703 -20.56 29.24 -4.59
C GLU A 703 -21.17 27.97 -5.22
N HIS A 704 -21.74 27.09 -4.38
CA HIS A 704 -22.96 26.28 -4.57
C HIS A 704 -22.91 24.95 -3.79
N PRO A 705 -23.96 24.56 -3.03
CA PRO A 705 -23.98 23.33 -2.23
C PRO A 705 -24.56 22.12 -3.00
N PRO A 706 -24.10 20.88 -2.74
CA PRO A 706 -24.69 19.67 -3.31
C PRO A 706 -25.89 19.16 -2.50
N LYS A 707 -26.96 18.76 -3.20
CA LYS A 707 -28.16 18.09 -2.63
C LYS A 707 -27.90 16.59 -2.41
N ARG A 708 -28.32 16.05 -1.26
CA ARG A 708 -28.27 14.61 -0.94
C ARG A 708 -29.63 13.93 -1.05
N TYR A 709 -29.62 12.68 -1.55
CA TYR A 709 -30.75 11.74 -1.56
C TYR A 709 -30.74 10.86 -0.29
N ARG A 710 -31.94 10.50 0.18
CA ARG A 710 -32.23 9.63 1.33
C ARG A 710 -32.38 8.19 0.88
N VAL A 711 -31.71 7.25 1.55
CA VAL A 711 -32.01 5.81 1.47
C VAL A 711 -32.23 5.30 2.89
N ASP A 712 -33.50 5.10 3.24
CA ASP A 712 -33.90 4.30 4.41
C ASP A 712 -34.03 2.85 3.98
N LYS A 713 -33.44 1.92 4.73
CA LYS A 713 -33.96 0.56 4.93
C LYS A 713 -33.22 -0.14 6.06
N THR A 714 -33.87 -0.22 7.21
CA THR A 714 -33.59 -1.20 8.26
C THR A 714 -34.41 -2.46 7.97
N ILE A 715 -33.77 -3.62 7.90
CA ILE A 715 -34.45 -4.92 7.84
C ILE A 715 -34.20 -5.63 9.17
N GLN A 716 -35.27 -5.91 9.91
CA GLN A 716 -35.26 -6.87 11.01
C GLN A 716 -35.78 -8.22 10.51
N LEU A 717 -35.05 -9.29 10.82
CA LEU A 717 -35.39 -10.67 10.46
C LEU A 717 -36.20 -11.34 11.58
N GLN A 718 -37.52 -11.47 11.40
CA GLN A 718 -38.37 -12.37 12.18
C GLN A 718 -39.55 -12.88 11.35
N ASP A 719 -39.35 -13.87 10.48
CA ASP A 719 -40.46 -14.76 10.10
C ASP A 719 -39.96 -16.11 9.56
N THR A 720 -40.10 -17.17 10.34
CA THR A 720 -39.82 -18.56 9.92
C THR A 720 -40.97 -19.19 9.13
N THR A 721 -42.10 -18.49 8.97
CA THR A 721 -43.28 -19.00 8.26
C THR A 721 -43.13 -18.92 6.74
N ALA A 722 -42.28 -17.99 6.24
CA ALA A 722 -41.96 -17.86 4.81
C ALA A 722 -41.21 -19.08 4.23
N TRP A 723 -40.53 -19.85 5.08
CA TRP A 723 -39.79 -21.05 4.66
C TRP A 723 -40.72 -22.21 4.31
N ALA A 724 -41.92 -22.28 4.91
CA ALA A 724 -42.88 -23.33 4.63
C ALA A 724 -43.61 -23.13 3.28
N SER A 725 -43.79 -21.88 2.85
CA SER A 725 -44.37 -21.56 1.53
C SER A 725 -43.40 -21.79 0.38
N LEU A 726 -42.09 -21.62 0.60
CA LEU A 726 -41.03 -21.88 -0.38
C LEU A 726 -40.79 -23.38 -0.66
N LEU A 727 -41.33 -24.27 0.18
CA LEU A 727 -41.22 -25.72 0.01
C LEU A 727 -42.48 -26.36 -0.61
N HIS A 728 -43.47 -25.56 -0.99
CA HIS A 728 -44.64 -26.07 -1.71
C HIS A 728 -44.25 -26.31 -3.18
N LEU A 729 -44.30 -27.57 -3.62
CA LEU A 729 -43.86 -27.98 -4.96
C LEU A 729 -44.51 -27.14 -6.07
N ASP A 730 -45.79 -26.79 -5.91
CA ASP A 730 -46.54 -25.99 -6.88
C ASP A 730 -46.02 -24.55 -7.00
N ALA A 731 -45.51 -23.97 -5.91
CA ALA A 731 -44.93 -22.62 -5.92
C ALA A 731 -43.57 -22.63 -6.64
N CYS A 732 -42.73 -23.63 -6.38
CA CYS A 732 -41.46 -23.82 -7.09
C CYS A 732 -41.68 -24.07 -8.60
N VAL A 733 -42.70 -24.86 -8.96
CA VAL A 733 -43.06 -25.12 -10.36
C VAL A 733 -43.57 -23.85 -11.04
N ALA A 734 -44.42 -23.06 -10.38
CA ALA A 734 -44.92 -21.79 -10.92
C ALA A 734 -43.80 -20.76 -11.14
N GLU A 735 -42.87 -20.65 -10.19
CA GLU A 735 -41.73 -19.72 -10.30
C GLU A 735 -40.74 -20.15 -11.39
N LEU A 736 -40.54 -21.46 -11.57
CA LEU A 736 -39.76 -22.00 -12.68
C LEU A 736 -40.42 -21.70 -14.04
N HIS A 737 -41.74 -21.89 -14.16
CA HIS A 737 -42.46 -21.55 -15.38
C HIS A 737 -42.35 -20.07 -15.73
N ALA A 738 -42.45 -19.18 -14.73
CA ALA A 738 -42.26 -17.74 -14.93
C ALA A 738 -40.83 -17.38 -15.39
N LEU A 739 -39.81 -18.08 -14.87
CA LEU A 739 -38.42 -17.91 -15.30
C LEU A 739 -38.17 -18.40 -16.73
N VAL A 740 -38.79 -19.51 -17.13
CA VAL A 740 -38.73 -20.05 -18.50
C VAL A 740 -39.40 -19.08 -19.48
N GLU A 741 -40.59 -18.57 -19.14
CA GLU A 741 -41.33 -17.62 -19.97
C GLU A 741 -40.59 -16.27 -20.11
N LYS A 742 -39.96 -15.81 -19.04
CA LYS A 742 -39.06 -14.64 -19.05
C LYS A 742 -37.84 -14.87 -19.94
N HIS A 743 -37.24 -16.06 -19.92
CA HIS A 743 -36.14 -16.43 -20.82
C HIS A 743 -36.55 -16.43 -22.30
N GLU A 744 -37.70 -17.01 -22.63
CA GLU A 744 -38.24 -17.00 -23.99
C GLU A 744 -38.51 -15.57 -24.49
N SER A 745 -38.98 -14.68 -23.62
CA SER A 745 -39.17 -13.25 -23.93
C SER A 745 -37.85 -12.50 -24.17
N LEU A 746 -36.77 -12.89 -23.48
CA LEU A 746 -35.44 -12.30 -23.64
C LEU A 746 -34.73 -12.80 -24.91
N GLY A 747 -35.00 -14.04 -25.34
CA GLY A 747 -34.52 -14.61 -26.59
C GLY A 747 -35.05 -13.90 -27.85
N ALA A 748 -36.16 -13.16 -27.74
CA ALA A 748 -36.73 -12.38 -28.84
C ALA A 748 -36.02 -11.03 -29.08
N ASN A 749 -35.17 -10.56 -28.13
CA ASN A 749 -34.44 -9.31 -28.27
C ASN A 749 -33.07 -9.52 -28.95
N LYS A 750 -32.77 -8.65 -29.93
CA LYS A 750 -31.70 -8.77 -30.94
C LYS A 750 -30.24 -8.77 -30.44
N TYR A 751 -30.00 -8.84 -29.13
CA TYR A 751 -28.66 -8.78 -28.55
C TYR A 751 -28.28 -10.12 -27.91
N ARG A 752 -27.77 -11.04 -28.74
CA ARG A 752 -27.28 -12.36 -28.31
C ARG A 752 -25.93 -12.22 -27.60
N PHE A 753 -25.93 -12.31 -26.27
CA PHE A 753 -24.76 -12.72 -25.51
C PHE A 753 -24.92 -14.20 -25.15
N HIS A 754 -24.40 -15.09 -26.00
CA HIS A 754 -24.35 -16.52 -25.71
C HIS A 754 -23.03 -16.83 -25.01
N THR A 755 -23.06 -17.11 -23.71
CA THR A 755 -21.95 -17.77 -23.02
C THR A 755 -22.23 -19.27 -22.92
N PRO A 756 -21.26 -20.16 -23.23
CA PRO A 756 -21.43 -21.62 -23.17
C PRO A 756 -21.94 -22.14 -21.83
N ALA A 757 -21.55 -21.51 -20.72
CA ALA A 757 -22.00 -21.85 -19.38
C ALA A 757 -23.51 -21.64 -19.16
N PHE A 758 -24.08 -20.62 -19.81
CA PHE A 758 -25.52 -20.34 -19.72
C PHE A 758 -26.33 -21.34 -20.55
N SER A 759 -25.82 -21.76 -21.71
CA SER A 759 -26.44 -22.84 -22.51
C SER A 759 -26.47 -24.16 -21.75
N ALA A 760 -25.38 -24.50 -21.04
CA ALA A 760 -25.32 -25.70 -20.21
C ALA A 760 -26.31 -25.65 -19.04
N LEU A 761 -26.50 -24.48 -18.41
CA LEU A 761 -27.51 -24.30 -17.36
C LEU A 761 -28.94 -24.44 -17.91
N VAL A 762 -29.21 -23.90 -19.10
CA VAL A 762 -30.51 -24.03 -19.78
C VAL A 762 -30.78 -25.48 -20.17
N GLU A 763 -29.78 -26.21 -20.67
CA GLU A 763 -29.87 -27.65 -20.95
C GLU A 763 -30.17 -28.45 -19.66
N GLN A 764 -29.49 -28.15 -18.55
CA GLN A 764 -29.78 -28.76 -17.25
C GLN A 764 -31.19 -28.45 -16.74
N LEU A 765 -31.71 -27.24 -16.96
CA LEU A 765 -33.08 -26.87 -16.61
C LEU A 765 -34.12 -27.62 -17.45
N ILE A 766 -33.86 -27.81 -18.74
CA ILE A 766 -34.71 -28.59 -19.64
C ILE A 766 -34.70 -30.07 -19.25
N GLU A 767 -33.52 -30.64 -18.96
CA GLU A 767 -33.38 -32.02 -18.49
C GLU A 767 -34.10 -32.23 -17.15
N TRP A 768 -33.96 -31.29 -16.22
CA TRP A 768 -34.67 -31.33 -14.94
C TRP A 768 -36.19 -31.25 -15.11
N ASN A 769 -36.69 -30.36 -15.98
CA ASN A 769 -38.12 -30.25 -16.26
C ASN A 769 -38.68 -31.54 -16.88
N ASN A 770 -37.92 -32.16 -17.79
CA ASN A 770 -38.29 -33.46 -18.37
C ASN A 770 -38.30 -34.57 -17.31
N ALA A 771 -37.31 -34.60 -16.41
CA ALA A 771 -37.29 -35.53 -15.28
C ALA A 771 -38.49 -35.30 -14.34
N GLN A 772 -38.90 -34.05 -14.15
CA GLN A 772 -40.06 -33.71 -13.32
C GLN A 772 -41.38 -34.15 -13.96
N ASN A 773 -41.54 -33.97 -15.27
CA ASN A 773 -42.71 -34.46 -15.99
C ASN A 773 -42.82 -35.99 -15.97
N GLN A 774 -41.69 -36.69 -16.07
CA GLN A 774 -41.62 -38.15 -15.89
C GLN A 774 -41.95 -38.56 -14.45
N TYR A 775 -41.45 -37.82 -13.46
CA TYR A 775 -41.73 -38.04 -12.05
C TYR A 775 -43.20 -37.85 -11.71
N SER A 776 -43.82 -36.74 -12.14
CA SER A 776 -45.26 -36.48 -12.00
C SER A 776 -46.10 -37.57 -12.66
N SER A 777 -45.68 -38.05 -13.84
CA SER A 777 -46.31 -39.19 -14.50
C SER A 777 -46.19 -40.46 -13.64
N TYR A 778 -45.02 -40.75 -13.08
CA TYR A 778 -44.80 -41.92 -12.21
C TYR A 778 -45.60 -41.85 -10.91
N MET A 779 -45.68 -40.67 -10.28
CA MET A 779 -46.48 -40.44 -9.08
C MET A 779 -47.98 -40.53 -9.34
N SER A 780 -48.44 -40.21 -10.56
CA SER A 780 -49.84 -40.45 -10.95
C SER A 780 -50.22 -41.94 -10.99
N PHE A 781 -49.25 -42.84 -11.23
CA PHE A 781 -49.43 -44.30 -11.16
C PHE A 781 -49.30 -44.84 -9.73
N ALA A 782 -48.52 -44.18 -8.87
CA ALA A 782 -48.42 -44.48 -7.45
C ALA A 782 -49.66 -43.94 -6.71
N GLY A 783 -50.81 -44.60 -6.93
CA GLY A 783 -52.11 -44.15 -6.46
C GLY A 783 -52.14 -43.64 -5.01
N ASN A 784 -53.00 -42.64 -4.79
CA ASN A 784 -53.26 -41.85 -3.56
C ASN A 784 -53.40 -42.69 -2.29
N THR A 785 -52.32 -43.31 -1.84
CA THR A 785 -52.22 -44.02 -0.59
C THR A 785 -51.42 -43.12 0.34
N SER A 786 -52.02 -42.76 1.47
CA SER A 786 -51.47 -41.86 2.49
C SER A 786 -50.18 -42.38 3.15
N ASN A 787 -49.63 -43.50 2.67
CA ASN A 787 -48.41 -44.12 3.18
C ASN A 787 -47.35 -44.04 2.09
N TRP A 788 -46.40 -43.11 2.27
CA TRP A 788 -45.27 -42.98 1.38
C TRP A 788 -44.43 -44.25 1.48
N SER A 789 -44.19 -44.91 0.33
CA SER A 789 -43.20 -45.98 0.32
C SER A 789 -41.81 -45.37 0.50
N ASN A 790 -40.87 -46.12 1.06
CA ASN A 790 -39.48 -45.67 1.20
C ASN A 790 -38.89 -45.22 -0.15
N ILE A 791 -39.32 -45.82 -1.26
CA ILE A 791 -38.89 -45.45 -2.62
C ILE A 791 -39.46 -44.07 -3.00
N SER A 792 -40.76 -43.84 -2.75
CA SER A 792 -41.41 -42.56 -3.00
C SER A 792 -40.76 -41.42 -2.21
N ALA A 793 -40.47 -41.66 -0.92
CA ALA A 793 -39.81 -40.69 -0.07
C ALA A 793 -38.37 -40.39 -0.52
N LEU A 794 -37.60 -41.42 -0.91
CA LEU A 794 -36.23 -41.24 -1.40
C LEU A 794 -36.19 -40.45 -2.71
N MET A 795 -37.14 -40.72 -3.62
CA MET A 795 -37.26 -39.98 -4.88
C MET A 795 -37.62 -38.51 -4.65
N ILE A 796 -38.48 -38.20 -3.68
CA ILE A 796 -38.83 -36.83 -3.31
C ILE A 796 -37.64 -36.11 -2.68
N LEU A 797 -36.89 -36.78 -1.81
CA LEU A 797 -35.70 -36.21 -1.19
C LEU A 797 -34.64 -35.87 -2.25
N GLN A 798 -34.39 -36.78 -3.19
CA GLN A 798 -33.47 -36.56 -4.31
C GLN A 798 -33.95 -35.41 -5.19
N HIS A 799 -35.25 -35.30 -5.43
CA HIS A 799 -35.83 -34.22 -6.21
C HIS A 799 -35.63 -32.87 -5.53
N VAL A 800 -35.93 -32.75 -4.23
CA VAL A 800 -35.69 -31.53 -3.44
C VAL A 800 -34.21 -31.13 -3.44
N MET A 801 -33.30 -32.10 -3.32
CA MET A 801 -31.86 -31.85 -3.38
C MET A 801 -31.43 -31.29 -4.75
N ASN A 802 -31.89 -31.90 -5.85
CA ASN A 802 -31.57 -31.42 -7.19
C ASN A 802 -32.17 -30.02 -7.46
N THR A 803 -33.40 -29.76 -6.99
CA THR A 803 -34.04 -28.45 -7.12
C THR A 803 -33.31 -27.37 -6.33
N ALA A 804 -32.85 -27.68 -5.10
CA ALA A 804 -32.07 -26.74 -4.30
C ALA A 804 -30.73 -26.39 -4.95
N GLU A 805 -30.06 -27.36 -5.58
CA GLU A 805 -28.80 -27.17 -6.30
C GLU A 805 -28.98 -26.27 -7.54
N ILE A 806 -30.03 -26.52 -8.34
CA ILE A 806 -30.36 -25.70 -9.50
C ILE A 806 -30.80 -24.28 -9.10
N LEU A 807 -31.66 -24.13 -8.08
CA LEU A 807 -32.09 -22.83 -7.58
C LEU A 807 -30.91 -22.00 -7.07
N SER A 808 -29.93 -22.63 -6.41
CA SER A 808 -28.73 -21.93 -5.97
C SER A 808 -27.88 -21.42 -7.15
N SER A 809 -27.83 -22.19 -8.24
CA SER A 809 -27.12 -21.84 -9.47
C SER A 809 -27.84 -20.72 -10.25
N LEU A 810 -29.18 -20.76 -10.30
CA LEU A 810 -30.01 -19.71 -10.89
C LEU A 810 -29.88 -18.38 -10.16
N ASN A 811 -29.85 -18.40 -8.82
CA ASN A 811 -29.69 -17.20 -8.00
C ASN A 811 -28.36 -16.50 -8.32
N ILE A 812 -27.28 -17.28 -8.49
CA ILE A 812 -25.95 -16.78 -8.88
C ILE A 812 -25.99 -16.11 -10.28
N GLU A 813 -26.70 -16.70 -11.24
CA GLU A 813 -26.85 -16.09 -12.58
C GLU A 813 -27.75 -14.84 -12.56
N GLU A 814 -28.79 -14.80 -11.73
CA GLU A 814 -29.62 -13.60 -11.52
C GLU A 814 -28.78 -12.44 -10.96
N TYR A 815 -27.90 -12.71 -9.98
CA TYR A 815 -26.95 -11.71 -9.49
C TYR A 815 -25.96 -11.24 -10.56
N LYS A 816 -25.54 -12.11 -11.49
CA LYS A 816 -24.68 -11.71 -12.63
C LYS A 816 -25.45 -10.82 -13.59
N ILE A 817 -26.72 -11.10 -13.87
CA ILE A 817 -27.57 -10.25 -14.71
C ILE A 817 -27.77 -8.87 -14.06
N ASP A 818 -28.05 -8.82 -12.76
CA ASP A 818 -28.18 -7.55 -12.03
C ASP A 818 -26.86 -6.77 -12.00
N LEU A 819 -25.72 -7.46 -11.88
CA LEU A 819 -24.39 -6.88 -12.00
C LEU A 819 -24.14 -6.32 -13.41
N PHE A 820 -24.48 -7.06 -14.46
CA PHE A 820 -24.36 -6.59 -15.84
C PHE A 820 -25.28 -5.39 -16.12
N GLN A 821 -26.51 -5.39 -15.58
CA GLN A 821 -27.43 -4.26 -15.71
C GLN A 821 -26.89 -3.01 -15.00
N ARG A 822 -26.29 -3.16 -13.81
CA ARG A 822 -25.63 -2.06 -13.09
C ARG A 822 -24.40 -1.56 -13.81
N ALA A 823 -23.56 -2.45 -14.34
CA ALA A 823 -22.39 -2.11 -15.14
C ALA A 823 -22.80 -1.36 -16.43
N LEU A 824 -23.83 -1.84 -17.12
CA LEU A 824 -24.38 -1.18 -18.32
C LEU A 824 -24.98 0.18 -17.97
N SER A 825 -25.68 0.30 -16.83
CA SER A 825 -26.24 1.56 -16.34
C SER A 825 -25.15 2.57 -15.96
N SER A 826 -24.04 2.09 -15.38
CA SER A 826 -22.87 2.90 -15.07
C SER A 826 -22.19 3.42 -16.34
N GLU A 827 -21.96 2.55 -17.34
CA GLU A 827 -21.39 2.94 -18.63
C GLU A 827 -22.31 3.87 -19.43
N LEU A 828 -23.62 3.65 -19.38
CA LEU A 828 -24.61 4.58 -19.93
C LEU A 828 -24.54 5.95 -19.23
N SER A 829 -24.48 5.97 -17.90
CA SER A 829 -24.38 7.22 -17.13
C SER A 829 -23.09 7.97 -17.42
N ARG A 830 -21.96 7.25 -17.50
CA ARG A 830 -20.66 7.82 -17.91
C ARG A 830 -20.70 8.36 -19.33
N SER A 831 -21.31 7.62 -20.27
CA SER A 831 -21.51 8.07 -21.65
C SER A 831 -22.39 9.31 -21.72
N TYR A 832 -23.44 9.40 -20.90
CA TYR A 832 -24.29 10.59 -20.80
C TYR A 832 -23.55 11.79 -20.21
N ILE A 833 -22.69 11.59 -19.21
CA ILE A 833 -21.84 12.66 -18.66
C ILE A 833 -20.85 13.16 -19.71
N ILE A 834 -20.18 12.26 -20.44
CA ILE A 834 -19.27 12.63 -21.53
C ILE A 834 -20.02 13.35 -22.65
N LEU A 835 -21.21 12.87 -23.01
CA LEU A 835 -22.07 13.54 -23.99
C LEU A 835 -22.56 14.90 -23.51
N TYR A 836 -22.83 15.05 -22.21
CA TYR A 836 -23.25 16.30 -21.58
C TYR A 836 -22.10 17.31 -21.52
N ASP A 837 -20.91 16.90 -21.10
CA ASP A 837 -19.70 17.74 -21.14
C ASP A 837 -19.34 18.14 -22.57
N TRP A 838 -19.38 17.18 -23.49
CA TRP A 838 -19.21 17.47 -24.91
C TRP A 838 -20.27 18.45 -25.40
N PHE A 839 -21.54 18.27 -25.02
CA PHE A 839 -22.64 19.16 -25.38
C PHE A 839 -22.48 20.57 -24.78
N ILE A 840 -22.02 20.72 -23.53
CA ILE A 840 -21.84 22.03 -22.92
C ILE A 840 -20.66 22.78 -23.53
N HIS A 841 -19.54 22.10 -23.75
CA HIS A 841 -18.28 22.78 -24.07
C HIS A 841 -17.97 22.83 -25.57
N MET A 842 -18.36 21.81 -26.35
CA MET A 842 -17.95 21.66 -27.75
C MET A 842 -19.11 21.52 -28.73
N GLY A 843 -20.27 21.01 -28.28
CA GLY A 843 -21.41 20.63 -29.10
C GLY A 843 -21.97 21.78 -29.93
N PRO A 844 -22.34 22.93 -29.32
CA PRO A 844 -22.86 24.10 -30.04
C PRO A 844 -21.87 24.63 -31.08
N ALA A 845 -20.59 24.78 -30.71
CA ALA A 845 -19.57 25.27 -31.63
C ALA A 845 -19.37 24.33 -32.82
N LEU A 846 -19.32 23.01 -32.57
CA LEU A 846 -19.20 22.01 -33.62
C LEU A 846 -20.46 21.95 -34.49
N ALA A 847 -21.65 21.97 -33.90
CA ALA A 847 -22.91 21.95 -34.64
C ALA A 847 -23.00 23.17 -35.59
N TRP A 848 -22.62 24.36 -35.14
CA TRP A 848 -22.55 25.55 -35.97
C TRP A 848 -21.48 25.46 -37.05
N ALA A 849 -20.30 24.93 -36.74
CA ALA A 849 -19.26 24.68 -37.73
C ALA A 849 -19.74 23.70 -38.81
N LEU A 850 -20.44 22.63 -38.41
CA LEU A 850 -21.01 21.64 -39.33
C LEU A 850 -22.11 22.21 -40.22
N VAL A 851 -22.97 23.09 -39.70
CA VAL A 851 -23.95 23.82 -40.51
C VAL A 851 -23.25 24.70 -41.55
N ARG A 852 -22.23 25.47 -41.14
CA ARG A 852 -21.43 26.30 -42.07
C ARG A 852 -20.73 25.47 -43.14
N TYR A 853 -20.11 24.35 -42.75
CA TYR A 853 -19.47 23.44 -43.69
C TYR A 853 -20.47 22.82 -44.67
N ASN A 854 -21.69 22.48 -44.22
CA ASN A 854 -22.76 21.98 -45.07
C ASN A 854 -23.36 23.06 -45.99
N ASP A 855 -23.22 24.35 -45.65
CA ASP A 855 -23.57 25.46 -46.54
C ASP A 855 -22.47 25.77 -47.57
N MET A 856 -21.21 25.52 -47.23
CA MET A 856 -20.07 25.72 -48.12
C MET A 856 -19.89 24.59 -49.15
N MET A 857 -20.38 23.39 -48.88
CA MET A 857 -20.24 22.23 -49.75
C MET A 857 -21.61 21.65 -50.13
N SER A 858 -21.81 21.31 -51.41
CA SER A 858 -23.03 20.61 -51.80
C SER A 858 -23.12 19.25 -51.10
N THR A 859 -24.34 18.78 -50.82
CA THR A 859 -24.54 17.48 -50.15
C THR A 859 -23.85 16.31 -50.88
N GLU A 860 -23.76 16.38 -52.20
CA GLU A 860 -23.05 15.37 -53.00
C GLU A 860 -21.53 15.47 -52.86
N GLN A 861 -20.95 16.68 -52.78
CA GLN A 861 -19.53 16.86 -52.47
C GLN A 861 -19.18 16.40 -51.05
N MET A 862 -20.07 16.61 -50.08
CA MET A 862 -19.82 16.19 -48.70
C MET A 862 -19.86 14.67 -48.56
N LYS A 863 -20.77 13.98 -49.25
CA LYS A 863 -20.82 12.51 -49.30
C LYS A 863 -19.64 11.91 -50.06
N SER A 864 -19.15 12.57 -51.11
CA SER A 864 -17.99 12.04 -51.86
C SER A 864 -16.68 12.26 -51.11
N THR A 865 -16.52 13.39 -50.44
CA THR A 865 -15.29 13.75 -49.70
C THR A 865 -15.23 13.06 -48.33
N TYR A 866 -16.38 12.89 -47.67
CA TYR A 866 -16.48 12.28 -46.35
C TYR A 866 -17.67 11.29 -46.29
N PRO A 867 -17.57 10.09 -46.89
CA PRO A 867 -18.70 9.19 -47.07
C PRO A 867 -19.34 8.69 -45.76
N ILE A 868 -18.56 8.60 -44.69
CA ILE A 868 -19.06 8.18 -43.36
C ILE A 868 -19.60 9.39 -42.58
N LEU A 869 -18.95 10.55 -42.68
CA LEU A 869 -19.28 11.74 -41.90
C LEU A 869 -20.45 12.53 -42.52
N GLY A 870 -20.57 12.55 -43.85
CA GLY A 870 -21.55 13.34 -44.58
C GLY A 870 -23.01 13.08 -44.19
N PRO A 871 -23.46 11.81 -44.04
CA PRO A 871 -24.80 11.51 -43.54
C PRO A 871 -25.06 12.07 -42.13
N LEU A 872 -24.07 12.00 -41.23
CA LEU A 872 -24.16 12.51 -39.86
C LEU A 872 -24.22 14.04 -39.83
N VAL A 873 -23.33 14.72 -40.56
CA VAL A 873 -23.31 16.19 -40.70
C VAL A 873 -24.64 16.70 -41.24
N LYS A 874 -25.22 16.02 -42.24
CA LYS A 874 -26.54 16.36 -42.78
C LYS A 874 -27.65 16.17 -41.75
N HIS A 875 -27.60 15.09 -40.96
CA HIS A 875 -28.61 14.82 -39.93
C HIS A 875 -28.59 15.91 -38.84
N VAL A 876 -27.41 16.23 -38.31
CA VAL A 876 -27.21 17.29 -37.31
C VAL A 876 -27.65 18.65 -37.88
N THR A 877 -27.27 18.97 -39.11
CA THR A 877 -27.64 20.23 -39.76
C THR A 877 -29.16 20.36 -39.96
N ASN A 878 -29.82 19.30 -40.42
CA ASN A 878 -31.28 19.29 -40.59
C ASN A 878 -31.99 19.46 -39.25
N TYR A 879 -31.48 18.81 -38.21
CA TYR A 879 -32.02 18.89 -36.87
C TYR A 879 -31.93 20.32 -36.31
N VAL A 880 -30.73 20.92 -36.35
CA VAL A 880 -30.51 22.31 -35.93
C VAL A 880 -31.39 23.29 -36.70
N ARG A 881 -31.49 23.14 -38.03
CA ARG A 881 -32.33 24.01 -38.86
C ARG A 881 -33.82 23.86 -38.56
N ALA A 882 -34.30 22.63 -38.33
CA ALA A 882 -35.69 22.39 -37.97
C ALA A 882 -36.03 23.03 -36.61
N ASP A 883 -35.08 23.02 -35.66
CA ASP A 883 -35.28 23.62 -34.34
C ASP A 883 -35.24 25.15 -34.40
N ILE A 884 -34.34 25.73 -35.19
CA ILE A 884 -34.34 27.17 -35.51
C ILE A 884 -35.66 27.58 -36.16
N GLN A 885 -36.17 26.80 -37.12
CA GLN A 885 -37.46 27.08 -37.76
C GLN A 885 -38.63 27.02 -36.76
N LYS A 886 -38.62 26.08 -35.82
CA LYS A 886 -39.63 26.02 -34.73
C LYS A 886 -39.53 27.23 -33.80
N LEU A 887 -38.31 27.67 -33.46
CA LEU A 887 -38.08 28.86 -32.64
C LEU A 887 -38.58 30.13 -33.37
N CYS A 888 -38.29 30.29 -34.66
CA CYS A 888 -38.81 31.39 -35.46
C CYS A 888 -40.34 31.36 -35.60
N ALA A 889 -40.93 30.17 -35.74
CA ALA A 889 -42.39 29.99 -35.82
C ALA A 889 -43.11 30.30 -34.50
N SER A 890 -42.42 30.23 -33.36
CA SER A 890 -42.97 30.55 -32.03
C SER A 890 -43.15 32.05 -31.74
N GLY A 891 -42.88 32.93 -32.72
CA GLY A 891 -43.02 34.39 -32.58
C GLY A 891 -41.87 35.07 -31.84
N SER A 892 -40.80 34.33 -31.54
CA SER A 892 -39.55 34.90 -31.02
C SER A 892 -38.84 35.62 -32.19
N SER A 893 -38.91 36.95 -32.25
CA SER A 893 -38.26 37.70 -33.34
C SER A 893 -36.74 37.59 -33.22
N TRP A 894 -36.13 36.81 -34.12
CA TRP A 894 -34.67 36.75 -34.26
C TRP A 894 -34.21 37.96 -35.09
N GLN A 895 -33.72 39.02 -34.44
CA GLN A 895 -33.07 40.15 -35.12
C GLN A 895 -31.60 39.81 -35.35
N GLY A 896 -31.32 39.06 -36.41
CA GLY A 896 -29.96 38.80 -36.88
C GLY A 896 -29.43 40.01 -37.65
N ASP A 897 -28.64 40.84 -36.99
CA ASP A 897 -27.59 41.69 -37.58
C ASP A 897 -26.68 42.26 -36.48
N ALA A 898 -26.12 41.37 -35.66
CA ALA A 898 -24.95 41.65 -34.83
C ALA A 898 -24.22 40.34 -34.57
N LEU A 899 -23.16 40.09 -35.33
CA LEU A 899 -22.36 38.85 -35.29
C LEU A 899 -21.44 38.77 -34.05
N GLY A 900 -21.77 39.49 -32.97
CA GLY A 900 -20.91 39.68 -31.81
C GLY A 900 -21.54 39.35 -30.45
N ASP A 901 -22.86 39.47 -30.26
CA ASP A 901 -23.42 39.39 -28.91
C ASP A 901 -24.60 38.42 -28.79
N VAL A 902 -24.39 37.42 -27.93
CA VAL A 902 -25.38 36.58 -27.23
C VAL A 902 -26.35 35.78 -28.11
N ALA A 903 -25.92 34.59 -28.53
CA ALA A 903 -26.82 33.54 -28.97
C ALA A 903 -27.48 32.86 -27.74
N LEU A 904 -28.73 33.23 -27.45
CA LEU A 904 -29.61 32.49 -26.53
C LEU A 904 -30.08 31.18 -27.20
N ILE A 905 -29.50 30.05 -26.79
CA ILE A 905 -30.03 28.72 -27.11
C ILE A 905 -30.90 28.29 -25.92
N LYS A 906 -32.13 27.83 -26.16
CA LYS A 906 -32.95 27.21 -25.11
C LYS A 906 -32.40 25.83 -24.76
N ASP A 907 -32.38 25.53 -23.46
CA ASP A 907 -31.75 24.39 -22.77
C ASP A 907 -32.18 22.96 -23.18
N ASP A 908 -32.84 22.75 -24.32
CA ASP A 908 -33.30 21.41 -24.66
C ASP A 908 -33.28 21.12 -26.16
N LEU A 909 -32.10 21.23 -26.75
CA LEU A 909 -31.90 20.83 -28.13
C LEU A 909 -32.08 19.32 -28.34
N PHE A 910 -32.30 18.46 -27.33
CA PHE A 910 -32.40 17.00 -27.51
C PHE A 910 -33.50 16.27 -26.72
N GLY A 911 -34.35 16.97 -25.96
CA GLY A 911 -35.44 16.39 -25.17
C GLY A 911 -35.00 15.66 -23.90
N LEU A 912 -33.75 15.85 -23.43
CA LEU A 912 -33.12 14.96 -22.44
C LEU A 912 -33.27 15.44 -20.98
N CYS A 913 -33.62 16.71 -20.74
CA CYS A 913 -33.77 17.26 -19.39
C CYS A 913 -34.96 18.23 -19.31
N LYS A 914 -36.09 17.76 -18.76
CA LYS A 914 -37.20 18.65 -18.41
C LYS A 914 -36.94 19.35 -17.07
N GLY A 915 -36.42 20.57 -17.11
CA GLY A 915 -36.76 21.58 -16.12
C GLY A 915 -35.62 22.43 -15.55
N LYS A 916 -35.98 23.73 -15.40
CA LYS A 916 -35.34 24.83 -14.68
C LYS A 916 -34.19 25.52 -15.40
N GLY A 917 -34.56 26.57 -16.13
CA GLY A 917 -33.66 27.43 -16.87
C GLY A 917 -32.77 28.28 -15.96
N GLU A 918 -31.49 28.25 -16.26
CA GLU A 918 -30.51 29.24 -15.86
C GLU A 918 -29.75 29.69 -17.10
N THR A 919 -29.41 30.98 -17.17
CA THR A 919 -28.88 31.62 -18.38
C THR A 919 -27.37 31.44 -18.42
N VAL A 920 -26.83 30.79 -19.45
CA VAL A 920 -25.37 30.65 -19.63
C VAL A 920 -24.89 31.64 -20.69
N THR A 921 -24.01 32.57 -20.30
CA THR A 921 -23.31 33.49 -21.21
C THR A 921 -22.03 32.84 -21.71
N LEU A 922 -21.84 32.75 -23.03
CA LEU A 922 -20.60 32.26 -23.64
C LEU A 922 -19.52 33.35 -23.60
N PRO A 923 -18.23 33.00 -23.37
CA PRO A 923 -17.13 33.97 -23.43
C PRO A 923 -16.84 34.39 -24.88
N ASP A 924 -16.44 35.65 -25.06
CA ASP A 924 -16.02 36.22 -26.34
C ASP A 924 -14.81 35.47 -26.91
N ILE A 925 -15.01 34.74 -28.00
CA ILE A 925 -13.91 34.10 -28.74
C ILE A 925 -13.61 34.94 -29.99
N HIS A 926 -12.66 35.86 -29.88
CA HIS A 926 -12.11 36.58 -31.02
C HIS A 926 -11.18 35.66 -31.85
N TRP A 927 -11.70 35.15 -32.97
CA TRP A 927 -10.88 34.51 -34.00
C TRP A 927 -10.34 35.57 -34.96
N GLY A 928 -9.09 36.00 -34.75
CA GLY A 928 -8.39 36.87 -35.67
C GLY A 928 -8.13 36.18 -37.01
N TYR A 929 -8.83 36.61 -38.06
CA TYR A 929 -8.52 36.22 -39.44
C TYR A 929 -7.48 37.18 -40.03
N HIS A 930 -6.29 36.65 -40.35
CA HIS A 930 -5.46 37.21 -41.41
C HIS A 930 -5.94 36.63 -42.74
N ASN A 931 -6.48 37.50 -43.59
CA ASN A 931 -6.82 37.23 -44.99
C ASN A 931 -5.55 37.38 -45.86
N PRO A 932 -5.36 36.60 -46.94
CA PRO A 932 -4.34 36.91 -47.94
C PRO A 932 -4.71 38.13 -48.78
#